data_AF-A0A970WFP9-F1
#
_entry.id   AF-A0A970WFP9-F1
#
_cell.length_a   1.000
_cell.length_b   1.000
_cell.length_c   1.000
_cell.angle_alpha   90.00
_cell.angle_beta   90.00
_cell.angle_gamma   90.00
#
_symmetry.space_group_name_H-M   'P 1'
#
loop_
_entity.id
_entity.type
_entity.pdbx_description
1 polymer ?
#
loop_
_entity_poly.entity_id
_entity_poly.type
_entity_poly.pdbx_seq_one_letter_code
_entity_poly.pdbx_strand_id
1 'polypeptide(L)'
;MASPFRFFRKNQKLWLAALTIVAMGGFVVLPTILQMMGGGGNAAAARKAVVTTTAYGDVDRITMEGLRRDRQAVLSFLNRVDMLVRTKQQNWNAATVAGTFQRRLLSDERGIVETWLLVNRAKELGVVVDDLAVTAFLQQVTEGVVTNDDLIGTGGEDRGLLGSLELPESQLFRLLKYELTALRLQDIVFAGLMPMTPGERWDYYQRLNRKMRIELAEVPVQRFVAGVADPDEATLTQFFDKYKDQEQVPESPEPGFQEPKRVAVEYFKVDYERLFEPGELEKYYEEHKEEFKRPAAAKPAAPEADLKGSLPGLEDMPLDVPPAEAAPAATPEAPAPKTEAVKVEEPAKPVAEAKPAEKPEAKGASNEAPKSDQAKPEEPKQDSPEKKADDAPKPSDESRAGNRPLFQLTAYLAEETPADQPAEPAEDKPKNDSPAEPKPEPAAEKSDTAEAEPADEKSAEPKPDEPKPVEEKKADEKPAPAKEAEPKAEAAPAKPQPAQPAAPEEKPVPAAAGEKAEATSVLSEDKEKFEPPLEYYTFDEVKSQIQSRLAPDKIEKIFRPLENQMTLYHDAQIRYIRTQDDEGKSLDEEPVKPDFAKLASEAGIEAKTTELFSQREASDLNLDIARSNVTVGDRPTDFLTFVFESLSEFRPGRSQDVDGDYYLFWKTRQESQRVPELSEPDVRTMVLDAWKMIQARDAAQAEADRLASAARAKQEASKEPVPLATALAGEQGVSVQSTEPFTWFDPTSIQLAMWGYGSPRLSMIEIAVPEPKEGEKPAERETVPLLGSDFMQTAGGLQTGDIGVAWNHPKTVAYVVRMVETAPDAEKLRKDFLSSADPRQLSTIASIERVRAYRQWVESLEASAGLEWQQ
;
A
#
# COMPACT_ATOMS: atom_id res chain seq x y z
N MET A 1 -24.25 74.84 33.95
CA MET A 1 -23.76 73.44 33.93
C MET A 1 -22.51 73.33 34.80
N ALA A 2 -22.48 72.47 35.82
CA ALA A 2 -21.27 72.17 36.58
C ALA A 2 -20.62 70.88 36.04
N SER A 3 -19.33 70.90 35.73
CA SER A 3 -18.65 69.76 35.10
C SER A 3 -18.60 68.52 36.01
N PRO A 4 -18.95 67.31 35.51
CA PRO A 4 -18.97 66.08 36.31
C PRO A 4 -17.59 65.71 36.89
N PHE A 5 -16.50 66.15 36.24
CA PHE A 5 -15.13 65.97 36.73
C PHE A 5 -14.89 66.58 38.12
N ARG A 6 -15.70 67.53 38.60
CA ARG A 6 -15.62 68.01 39.99
C ARG A 6 -16.03 66.95 41.00
N PHE A 7 -17.01 66.10 40.70
CA PHE A 7 -17.43 65.00 41.57
C PHE A 7 -16.37 63.89 41.57
N PHE A 8 -15.81 63.57 40.40
CA PHE A 8 -14.73 62.58 40.27
C PHE A 8 -13.46 63.02 41.01
N ARG A 9 -13.00 64.28 40.86
CA ARG A 9 -11.86 64.81 41.63
C ARG A 9 -12.11 64.84 43.15
N LYS A 10 -13.31 65.21 43.60
CA LYS A 10 -13.62 65.25 45.04
C LYS A 10 -13.55 63.86 45.69
N ASN A 11 -13.96 62.83 44.96
CA ASN A 11 -14.03 61.45 45.44
C ASN A 11 -12.94 60.55 44.82
N GLN A 12 -11.84 61.12 44.31
CA GLN A 12 -10.87 60.43 43.43
C GLN A 12 -10.27 59.16 44.06
N LYS A 13 -9.97 59.17 45.36
CA LYS A 13 -9.45 57.99 46.07
C LYS A 13 -10.47 56.84 46.12
N LEU A 14 -11.75 57.17 46.25
CA LEU A 14 -12.85 56.21 46.35
C LEU A 14 -13.18 55.62 44.97
N TRP A 15 -13.14 56.45 43.93
CA TRP A 15 -13.24 55.98 42.53
C TRP A 15 -12.05 55.13 42.09
N LEU A 16 -10.82 55.48 42.48
CA LEU A 16 -9.65 54.64 42.22
C LEU A 16 -9.77 53.29 42.93
N ALA A 17 -10.13 53.27 44.22
CA ALA A 17 -10.34 52.03 44.95
C ALA A 17 -11.44 51.15 44.30
N ALA A 18 -12.57 51.73 43.91
CA ALA A 18 -13.64 51.02 43.23
C ALA A 18 -13.19 50.45 41.86
N LEU A 19 -12.50 51.23 41.04
CA LEU A 19 -11.96 50.78 39.76
C LEU A 19 -10.87 49.70 39.93
N THR A 20 -10.01 49.80 40.93
CA THR A 20 -9.01 48.75 41.23
C THR A 20 -9.68 47.47 41.68
N ILE A 21 -10.73 47.53 42.52
CA ILE A 21 -11.50 46.35 42.94
C ILE A 21 -12.24 45.72 41.75
N VAL A 22 -12.84 46.52 40.86
CA VAL A 22 -13.47 46.02 39.63
C VAL A 22 -12.44 45.42 38.67
N ALA A 23 -11.25 46.02 38.53
CA ALA A 23 -10.18 45.49 37.71
C ALA A 23 -9.61 44.17 38.26
N MET A 24 -9.42 44.07 39.59
CA MET A 24 -9.04 42.81 40.25
C MET A 24 -10.13 41.75 40.12
N GLY A 25 -11.41 42.12 40.27
CA GLY A 25 -12.54 41.24 40.00
C GLY A 25 -12.53 40.72 38.56
N GLY A 26 -12.26 41.60 37.59
CA GLY A 26 -12.05 41.23 36.19
C GLY A 26 -10.90 40.23 36.02
N PHE A 27 -9.70 40.55 36.52
CA PHE A 27 -8.52 39.70 36.36
C PHE A 27 -8.55 38.37 37.13
N VAL A 28 -9.42 38.20 38.12
CA VAL A 28 -9.58 36.95 38.88
C VAL A 28 -10.80 36.15 38.41
N VAL A 29 -11.95 36.79 38.20
CA VAL A 29 -13.22 36.09 37.93
C VAL A 29 -13.44 35.89 36.42
N LEU A 30 -13.01 36.83 35.57
CA LEU A 30 -13.22 36.70 34.12
C LEU A 30 -12.45 35.51 33.52
N PRO A 31 -11.18 35.21 33.89
CA PRO A 31 -10.51 33.99 33.43
C PRO A 31 -11.24 32.71 33.84
N THR A 32 -11.76 32.64 35.07
CA THR A 32 -12.52 31.47 35.56
C THR A 32 -13.84 31.30 34.80
N ILE A 33 -14.56 32.39 34.51
CA ILE A 33 -15.80 32.34 33.70
C ILE A 33 -15.48 31.95 32.25
N LEU A 34 -14.43 32.50 31.64
CA LEU A 34 -14.00 32.14 30.29
C LEU A 34 -13.56 30.67 30.20
N GLN A 35 -12.85 30.16 31.22
CA GLN A 35 -12.47 28.74 31.31
C GLN A 35 -13.70 27.83 31.49
N MET A 36 -14.69 28.26 32.27
CA MET A 36 -15.94 27.52 32.48
C MET A 36 -16.85 27.52 31.23
N MET A 37 -16.90 28.61 30.47
CA MET A 37 -17.58 28.66 29.17
C MET A 37 -16.84 27.86 28.08
N GLY A 38 -15.51 27.95 28.03
CA GLY A 38 -14.69 27.23 27.04
C GLY A 38 -14.69 25.71 27.21
N GLY A 39 -14.85 25.21 28.44
CA GLY A 39 -14.90 23.77 28.71
C GLY A 39 -16.11 23.04 28.14
N GLY A 40 -17.28 23.71 28.06
CA GLY A 40 -18.54 23.07 27.67
C GLY A 40 -18.59 22.64 26.20
N GLY A 41 -18.23 23.55 25.29
CA GLY A 41 -18.24 23.26 23.84
C GLY A 41 -17.24 22.17 23.45
N ASN A 42 -16.02 22.24 24.00
CA ASN A 42 -14.97 21.26 23.71
C ASN A 42 -15.34 19.85 24.21
N ALA A 43 -16.03 19.72 25.36
CA ALA A 43 -16.47 18.42 25.88
C ALA A 43 -17.54 17.76 24.98
N ALA A 44 -18.41 18.55 24.33
CA ALA A 44 -19.37 18.04 23.35
C ALA A 44 -18.68 17.66 22.03
N ALA A 45 -17.80 18.53 21.52
CA ALA A 45 -17.08 18.27 20.27
C ALA A 45 -16.11 17.08 20.34
N ALA A 46 -15.50 16.83 21.51
CA ALA A 46 -14.61 15.69 21.73
C ALA A 46 -15.35 14.35 21.87
N ARG A 47 -16.62 14.38 22.31
CA ARG A 47 -17.51 13.20 22.37
C ARG A 47 -18.23 12.91 21.05
N LYS A 48 -17.97 13.66 19.98
CA LYS A 48 -18.48 13.30 18.66
C LYS A 48 -17.87 11.95 18.27
N ALA A 49 -18.72 10.99 17.91
CA ALA A 49 -18.27 9.74 17.33
C ALA A 49 -17.45 10.01 16.06
N VAL A 50 -16.40 9.21 15.85
CA VAL A 50 -15.69 9.05 14.57
C VAL A 50 -16.23 7.81 13.86
N VAL A 51 -16.59 6.78 14.64
CA VAL A 51 -17.26 5.57 14.20
C VAL A 51 -18.32 5.18 15.22
N THR A 52 -19.53 4.85 14.75
CA THR A 52 -20.59 4.24 15.56
C THR A 52 -20.67 2.75 15.27
N THR A 53 -20.96 1.91 16.28
CA THR A 53 -21.23 0.47 16.03
C THR A 53 -22.36 -0.09 16.89
N THR A 54 -23.17 -0.97 16.29
CA THR A 54 -24.25 -1.67 17.00
C THR A 54 -23.74 -2.78 17.93
N ALA A 55 -22.57 -3.35 17.66
CA ALA A 55 -22.06 -4.55 18.36
C ALA A 55 -20.97 -4.28 19.42
N TYR A 56 -20.12 -3.27 19.22
CA TYR A 56 -18.90 -3.06 20.03
C TYR A 56 -18.82 -1.69 20.72
N GLY A 57 -19.86 -0.85 20.56
CA GLY A 57 -19.90 0.53 21.02
C GLY A 57 -19.23 1.51 20.05
N ASP A 58 -19.31 2.80 20.38
CA ASP A 58 -18.83 3.87 19.50
C ASP A 58 -17.39 4.28 19.84
N VAL A 59 -16.63 4.69 18.81
CA VAL A 59 -15.28 5.25 18.94
C VAL A 59 -15.40 6.77 18.82
N ASP A 60 -15.33 7.48 19.95
CA ASP A 60 -15.29 8.95 19.97
C ASP A 60 -13.88 9.50 19.65
N ARG A 61 -13.78 10.81 19.40
CA ARG A 61 -12.50 11.45 19.04
C ARG A 61 -11.42 11.27 20.13
N ILE A 62 -11.81 11.24 21.41
CA ILE A 62 -10.89 10.99 22.53
C ILE A 62 -10.33 9.56 22.45
N THR A 63 -11.20 8.57 22.23
CA THR A 63 -10.83 7.16 22.09
C THR A 63 -9.94 6.96 20.86
N MET A 64 -10.28 7.60 19.74
CA MET A 64 -9.50 7.55 18.49
C MET A 64 -8.10 8.15 18.66
N GLU A 65 -7.97 9.30 19.32
CA GLU A 65 -6.66 9.86 19.68
C GLU A 65 -5.86 8.97 20.64
N GLY A 66 -6.54 8.27 21.55
CA GLY A 66 -5.93 7.29 22.45
C GLY A 66 -5.33 6.11 21.69
N LEU A 67 -6.14 5.44 20.86
CA LEU A 67 -5.71 4.34 20.00
C LEU A 67 -4.56 4.76 19.06
N ARG A 68 -4.62 5.98 18.49
CA ARG A 68 -3.55 6.56 17.68
C ARG A 68 -2.24 6.72 18.48
N ARG A 69 -2.31 7.27 19.69
CA ARG A 69 -1.13 7.45 20.56
C ARG A 69 -0.52 6.11 20.99
N ASP A 70 -1.37 5.15 21.35
CA ASP A 70 -0.96 3.79 21.72
C ASP A 70 -0.27 3.07 20.54
N ARG A 71 -0.83 3.14 19.32
CA ARG A 71 -0.16 2.61 18.11
C ARG A 71 1.17 3.30 17.82
N GLN A 72 1.24 4.63 17.93
CA GLN A 72 2.50 5.38 17.70
C GLN A 72 3.59 5.02 18.72
N ALA A 73 3.24 4.68 19.96
CA ALA A 73 4.19 4.14 20.94
C ALA A 73 4.74 2.76 20.52
N VAL A 74 3.89 1.85 20.03
CA VAL A 74 4.32 0.54 19.51
C VAL A 74 5.19 0.68 18.25
N LEU A 75 4.79 1.55 17.31
CA LEU A 75 5.57 1.83 16.09
C LEU A 75 6.95 2.42 16.42
N SER A 76 7.02 3.33 17.38
CA SER A 76 8.27 3.95 17.85
C SER A 76 9.18 2.92 18.54
N PHE A 77 8.62 2.01 19.35
CA PHE A 77 9.34 0.86 19.91
C PHE A 77 9.91 -0.05 18.81
N LEU A 78 9.08 -0.50 17.86
CA LEU A 78 9.50 -1.42 16.80
C LEU A 78 10.55 -0.80 15.86
N ASN A 79 10.42 0.48 15.51
CA ASN A 79 11.40 1.22 14.70
C ASN A 79 12.75 1.33 15.43
N ARG A 80 12.75 1.63 16.73
CA ARG A 80 13.99 1.69 17.52
C ARG A 80 14.64 0.31 17.71
N VAL A 81 13.85 -0.76 17.81
CA VAL A 81 14.36 -2.15 17.80
C VAL A 81 14.96 -2.51 16.43
N ASP A 82 14.27 -2.22 15.32
CA ASP A 82 14.77 -2.43 13.95
C ASP A 82 16.15 -1.77 13.73
N MET A 83 16.29 -0.51 14.15
CA MET A 83 17.57 0.20 14.07
C MET A 83 18.67 -0.50 14.87
N LEU A 84 18.41 -0.94 16.10
CA LEU A 84 19.39 -1.66 16.93
C LEU A 84 19.78 -3.00 16.31
N VAL A 85 18.81 -3.77 15.79
CA VAL A 85 19.04 -5.04 15.09
C VAL A 85 19.94 -4.83 13.87
N ARG A 86 19.59 -3.90 12.96
CA ARG A 86 20.41 -3.55 11.78
C ARG A 86 21.84 -3.14 12.16
N THR A 87 21.96 -2.30 13.18
CA THR A 87 23.26 -1.78 13.65
C THR A 87 24.13 -2.91 14.20
N LYS A 88 23.58 -3.81 15.03
CA LYS A 88 24.34 -4.91 15.65
C LYS A 88 24.63 -6.06 14.68
N GLN A 89 23.75 -6.34 13.72
CA GLN A 89 23.99 -7.28 12.64
C GLN A 89 24.88 -6.70 11.51
N GLN A 90 25.17 -5.40 11.54
CA GLN A 90 25.86 -4.64 10.48
C GLN A 90 25.22 -4.80 9.08
N ASN A 91 23.92 -5.09 9.03
CA ASN A 91 23.20 -5.44 7.80
C ASN A 91 22.00 -4.52 7.56
N TRP A 92 22.28 -3.34 7.02
CA TRP A 92 21.27 -2.30 6.76
C TRP A 92 20.22 -2.69 5.70
N ASN A 93 20.53 -3.66 4.83
CA ASN A 93 19.67 -4.07 3.71
C ASN A 93 18.77 -5.28 4.03
N ALA A 94 18.96 -5.97 5.16
CA ALA A 94 18.15 -7.13 5.53
C ALA A 94 16.70 -6.76 5.88
N ALA A 95 15.76 -7.66 5.61
CA ALA A 95 14.42 -7.60 6.19
C ALA A 95 14.45 -8.17 7.61
N THR A 96 14.35 -7.31 8.61
CA THR A 96 14.23 -7.70 10.02
C THR A 96 12.81 -8.18 10.33
N VAL A 97 12.66 -8.88 11.45
CA VAL A 97 11.38 -9.22 12.05
C VAL A 97 10.65 -7.95 12.51
N ALA A 98 11.34 -7.04 13.21
CA ALA A 98 10.77 -5.80 13.73
C ALA A 98 10.15 -4.92 12.63
N GLY A 99 10.90 -4.64 11.55
CA GLY A 99 10.42 -3.86 10.41
C GLY A 99 9.36 -4.59 9.57
N THR A 100 9.25 -5.92 9.69
CA THR A 100 8.18 -6.70 9.06
C THR A 100 6.87 -6.62 9.84
N PHE A 101 6.91 -6.62 11.18
CA PHE A 101 5.72 -6.32 11.99
C PHE A 101 5.29 -4.86 11.89
N GLN A 102 6.23 -3.91 11.85
CA GLN A 102 5.93 -2.49 11.64
C GLN A 102 5.08 -2.28 10.36
N ARG A 103 5.40 -2.98 9.26
CA ARG A 103 4.66 -2.93 7.99
C ARG A 103 3.25 -3.55 8.03
N ARG A 104 2.88 -4.29 9.09
CA ARG A 104 1.51 -4.79 9.31
C ARG A 104 0.64 -3.81 10.12
N LEU A 105 1.23 -2.79 10.75
CA LEU A 105 0.54 -1.84 11.63
C LEU A 105 0.22 -0.53 10.88
N LEU A 106 -0.87 -0.54 10.11
CA LEU A 106 -1.38 0.64 9.41
C LEU A 106 -1.71 1.79 10.40
N SER A 107 -1.17 2.99 10.15
CA SER A 107 -1.23 4.11 11.09
C SER A 107 -2.30 5.17 10.78
N ASP A 108 -3.06 4.98 9.70
CA ASP A 108 -4.20 5.81 9.32
C ASP A 108 -5.45 5.49 10.17
N GLU A 109 -6.52 6.26 9.97
CA GLU A 109 -7.75 6.09 10.75
C GLU A 109 -8.43 4.74 10.51
N ARG A 110 -8.49 4.24 9.27
CA ARG A 110 -9.09 2.94 8.95
C ARG A 110 -8.26 1.81 9.51
N GLY A 111 -6.94 1.85 9.37
CA GLY A 111 -6.02 0.87 9.97
C GLY A 111 -6.14 0.75 11.50
N ILE A 112 -6.40 1.87 12.18
CA ILE A 112 -6.66 1.90 13.64
C ILE A 112 -8.01 1.25 13.97
N VAL A 113 -9.07 1.60 13.24
CA VAL A 113 -10.43 1.08 13.45
C VAL A 113 -10.54 -0.41 13.09
N GLU A 114 -9.92 -0.87 11.99
CA GLU A 114 -9.82 -2.29 11.62
C GLU A 114 -9.22 -3.08 12.78
N THR A 115 -8.15 -2.57 13.39
CA THR A 115 -7.50 -3.27 14.52
C THR A 115 -8.42 -3.33 15.75
N TRP A 116 -9.11 -2.24 16.08
CA TRP A 116 -10.08 -2.21 17.18
C TRP A 116 -11.23 -3.21 16.94
N LEU A 117 -11.75 -3.27 15.71
CA LEU A 117 -12.76 -4.23 15.26
C LEU A 117 -12.25 -5.67 15.40
N LEU A 118 -11.03 -5.95 14.92
CA LEU A 118 -10.38 -7.26 15.01
C LEU A 118 -10.11 -7.67 16.47
N VAL A 119 -9.68 -6.76 17.33
CA VAL A 119 -9.49 -7.04 18.77
C VAL A 119 -10.81 -7.37 19.45
N ASN A 120 -11.91 -6.68 19.11
CA ASN A 120 -13.22 -6.97 19.70
C ASN A 120 -13.80 -8.28 19.17
N ARG A 121 -13.69 -8.56 17.88
CA ARG A 121 -14.05 -9.85 17.28
C ARG A 121 -13.20 -11.00 17.83
N ALA A 122 -11.92 -10.78 18.10
CA ALA A 122 -11.03 -11.77 18.71
C ALA A 122 -11.48 -12.13 20.14
N LYS A 123 -11.86 -11.13 20.97
CA LYS A 123 -12.41 -11.37 22.32
C LYS A 123 -13.70 -12.18 22.27
N GLU A 124 -14.62 -11.86 21.35
CA GLU A 124 -15.88 -12.60 21.17
C GLU A 124 -15.62 -14.07 20.80
N LEU A 125 -14.63 -14.31 19.92
CA LEU A 125 -14.18 -15.65 19.53
C LEU A 125 -13.30 -16.35 20.59
N GLY A 126 -13.11 -15.77 21.79
CA GLY A 126 -12.32 -16.35 22.87
C GLY A 126 -10.80 -16.37 22.63
N VAL A 127 -10.29 -15.58 21.66
CA VAL A 127 -8.86 -15.47 21.38
C VAL A 127 -8.21 -14.58 22.43
N VAL A 128 -7.25 -15.14 23.18
CA VAL A 128 -6.51 -14.46 24.25
C VAL A 128 -5.02 -14.49 23.96
N VAL A 129 -4.34 -13.37 24.23
CA VAL A 129 -2.87 -13.24 24.17
C VAL A 129 -2.34 -13.03 25.59
N ASP A 130 -1.49 -13.94 26.05
CA ASP A 130 -0.86 -13.91 27.38
C ASP A 130 0.51 -13.19 27.36
N ASP A 131 1.14 -13.06 28.53
CA ASP A 131 2.47 -12.44 28.65
C ASP A 131 3.58 -13.31 28.06
N LEU A 132 3.37 -14.62 27.92
CA LEU A 132 4.32 -15.53 27.27
C LEU A 132 4.37 -15.28 25.75
N ALA A 133 3.22 -15.06 25.11
CA ALA A 133 3.14 -14.67 23.70
C ALA A 133 3.79 -13.31 23.43
N VAL A 134 3.62 -12.32 24.32
CA VAL A 134 4.37 -11.05 24.25
C VAL A 134 5.88 -11.27 24.41
N THR A 135 6.28 -12.11 25.37
CA THR A 135 7.71 -12.41 25.60
C THR A 135 8.35 -13.10 24.40
N ALA A 136 7.66 -14.07 23.79
CA ALA A 136 8.09 -14.75 22.57
C ALA A 136 8.17 -13.78 21.38
N PHE A 137 7.19 -12.89 21.23
CA PHE A 137 7.22 -11.83 20.22
C PHE A 137 8.42 -10.88 20.42
N LEU A 138 8.69 -10.45 21.65
CA LEU A 138 9.85 -9.61 21.99
C LEU A 138 11.17 -10.31 21.65
N GLN A 139 11.32 -11.60 21.96
CA GLN A 139 12.47 -12.41 21.54
C GLN A 139 12.60 -12.50 20.00
N GLN A 140 11.47 -12.53 19.28
CA GLN A 140 11.47 -12.59 17.83
C GLN A 140 11.87 -11.26 17.17
N VAL A 141 11.34 -10.11 17.63
CA VAL A 141 11.68 -8.79 17.06
C VAL A 141 13.08 -8.30 17.42
N THR A 142 13.65 -8.79 18.53
CA THR A 142 15.03 -8.48 18.96
C THR A 142 16.09 -9.36 18.29
N GLU A 143 15.68 -10.43 17.58
CA GLU A 143 16.51 -11.36 16.82
C GLU A 143 17.72 -11.92 17.61
N GLY A 144 17.63 -11.97 18.94
CA GLY A 144 18.71 -12.38 19.84
C GLY A 144 19.92 -11.43 19.91
N VAL A 145 19.90 -10.29 19.20
CA VAL A 145 21.01 -9.32 19.17
C VAL A 145 20.79 -8.09 20.05
N VAL A 146 19.53 -7.77 20.37
CA VAL A 146 19.18 -6.74 21.36
C VAL A 146 19.06 -7.40 22.73
N THR A 147 19.77 -6.85 23.72
CA THR A 147 19.86 -7.36 25.10
C THR A 147 18.93 -6.61 26.04
N ASN A 148 18.68 -7.15 27.23
CA ASN A 148 17.91 -6.45 28.26
C ASN A 148 18.54 -5.11 28.66
N ASP A 149 19.86 -5.01 28.62
CA ASP A 149 20.60 -3.77 28.92
C ASP A 149 20.31 -2.69 27.86
N ASP A 150 20.21 -3.06 26.57
CA ASP A 150 19.77 -2.13 25.51
C ASP A 150 18.31 -1.68 25.70
N LEU A 151 17.45 -2.55 26.23
CA LEU A 151 16.01 -2.30 26.37
C LEU A 151 15.69 -1.45 27.61
N ILE A 152 16.23 -1.81 28.77
CA ILE A 152 15.87 -1.26 30.09
C ILE A 152 16.93 -0.25 30.59
N GLY A 153 18.16 -0.34 30.07
CA GLY A 153 19.29 0.47 30.49
C GLY A 153 20.09 -0.17 31.62
N THR A 154 21.39 0.12 31.63
CA THR A 154 22.32 -0.26 32.71
C THR A 154 22.17 0.60 33.98
N GLY A 155 21.40 1.70 33.89
CA GLY A 155 21.05 2.59 34.99
C GLY A 155 21.87 3.88 35.03
N GLY A 156 21.41 4.84 35.85
CA GLY A 156 22.01 6.17 35.92
C GLY A 156 21.52 7.07 34.79
N GLU A 157 22.43 7.52 33.92
CA GLU A 157 22.08 8.32 32.74
C GLU A 157 21.57 7.45 31.57
N ASP A 158 22.00 6.18 31.50
CA ASP A 158 21.48 5.19 30.57
C ASP A 158 20.14 4.63 31.07
N ARG A 159 19.07 5.01 30.37
CA ARG A 159 17.69 4.54 30.61
C ARG A 159 17.21 3.49 29.60
N GLY A 160 18.11 3.00 28.75
CA GLY A 160 17.79 2.08 27.66
C GLY A 160 16.77 2.62 26.65
N LEU A 161 16.31 1.72 25.77
CA LEU A 161 15.27 1.99 24.79
C LEU A 161 13.97 2.46 25.45
N LEU A 162 13.46 1.73 26.44
CA LEU A 162 12.16 1.99 27.07
C LEU A 162 12.13 3.34 27.79
N GLY A 163 13.18 3.68 28.54
CA GLY A 163 13.30 4.96 29.20
C GLY A 163 13.63 6.14 28.26
N SER A 164 14.11 5.87 27.04
CA SER A 164 14.27 6.87 25.98
C SER A 164 12.96 7.17 25.23
N LEU A 165 12.00 6.24 25.24
CA LEU A 165 10.65 6.40 24.68
C LEU A 165 9.59 6.80 25.74
N GLU A 166 10.02 7.03 26.98
CA GLU A 166 9.15 7.26 28.16
C GLU A 166 8.05 6.19 28.32
N LEU A 167 8.34 4.94 27.92
CA LEU A 167 7.37 3.85 27.77
C LEU A 167 7.62 2.75 28.82
N PRO A 168 6.82 2.68 29.91
CA PRO A 168 6.99 1.64 30.93
C PRO A 168 6.75 0.23 30.37
N GLU A 169 7.47 -0.77 30.87
CA GLU A 169 7.34 -2.18 30.47
C GLU A 169 5.89 -2.68 30.57
N SER A 170 5.19 -2.40 31.68
CA SER A 170 3.77 -2.76 31.86
C SER A 170 2.81 -2.06 30.88
N GLN A 171 3.21 -0.92 30.30
CA GLN A 171 2.47 -0.29 29.22
C GLN A 171 2.81 -0.98 27.89
N LEU A 172 4.09 -1.18 27.57
CA LEU A 172 4.49 -1.93 26.37
C LEU A 172 3.81 -3.29 26.29
N PHE A 173 3.81 -4.10 27.35
CA PHE A 173 3.13 -5.40 27.39
C PHE A 173 1.63 -5.28 27.12
N ARG A 174 0.95 -4.26 27.66
CA ARG A 174 -0.47 -4.00 27.40
C ARG A 174 -0.73 -3.64 25.94
N LEU A 175 0.10 -2.77 25.35
CA LEU A 175 -0.05 -2.34 23.97
C LEU A 175 0.29 -3.47 22.98
N LEU A 176 1.35 -4.24 23.24
CA LEU A 176 1.68 -5.41 22.45
C LEU A 176 0.60 -6.50 22.55
N LYS A 177 -0.01 -6.76 23.72
CA LYS A 177 -1.18 -7.66 23.80
C LYS A 177 -2.33 -7.22 22.90
N TYR A 178 -2.61 -5.92 22.83
CA TYR A 178 -3.68 -5.38 21.99
C TYR A 178 -3.38 -5.65 20.50
N GLU A 179 -2.23 -5.19 20.01
CA GLU A 179 -1.82 -5.36 18.61
C GLU A 179 -1.69 -6.85 18.23
N LEU A 180 -1.08 -7.67 19.10
CA LEU A 180 -0.93 -9.11 18.89
C LEU A 180 -2.28 -9.85 18.90
N THR A 181 -3.32 -9.31 19.55
CA THR A 181 -4.67 -9.92 19.51
C THR A 181 -5.31 -9.77 18.12
N ALA A 182 -5.20 -8.59 17.49
CA ALA A 182 -5.62 -8.41 16.10
C ALA A 182 -4.78 -9.26 15.14
N LEU A 183 -3.45 -9.18 15.25
CA LEU A 183 -2.52 -9.97 14.42
C LEU A 183 -2.78 -11.48 14.55
N ARG A 184 -3.15 -11.97 15.75
CA ARG A 184 -3.47 -13.39 15.97
C ARG A 184 -4.76 -13.82 15.27
N LEU A 185 -5.79 -12.98 15.26
CA LEU A 185 -7.02 -13.25 14.50
C LEU A 185 -6.74 -13.23 12.99
N GLN A 186 -5.99 -12.24 12.49
CA GLN A 186 -5.54 -12.20 11.09
C GLN A 186 -4.78 -13.47 10.71
N ASP A 187 -3.80 -13.89 11.52
CA ASP A 187 -2.99 -15.08 11.26
C ASP A 187 -3.82 -16.37 11.20
N ILE A 188 -4.91 -16.47 12.00
CA ILE A 188 -5.85 -17.59 11.93
C ILE A 188 -6.63 -17.59 10.60
N VAL A 189 -7.13 -16.43 10.18
CA VAL A 189 -7.86 -16.27 8.90
C VAL A 189 -6.94 -16.56 7.71
N PHE A 190 -5.76 -15.94 7.67
CA PHE A 190 -4.78 -16.19 6.63
C PHE A 190 -4.32 -17.65 6.60
N ALA A 191 -4.11 -18.31 7.74
CA ALA A 191 -3.78 -19.74 7.77
C ALA A 191 -4.89 -20.63 7.16
N GLY A 192 -6.16 -20.26 7.34
CA GLY A 192 -7.30 -20.90 6.65
C GLY A 192 -7.32 -20.65 5.14
N LEU A 193 -6.89 -19.46 4.70
CA LEU A 193 -6.80 -19.07 3.29
C LEU A 193 -5.55 -19.60 2.56
N MET A 194 -4.52 -20.10 3.27
CA MET A 194 -3.27 -20.57 2.65
C MET A 194 -3.40 -21.79 1.71
N PRO A 195 -4.21 -22.84 1.98
CA PRO A 195 -4.21 -24.07 1.18
C PRO A 195 -5.07 -23.98 -0.08
N MET A 196 -4.46 -24.05 -1.27
CA MET A 196 -5.21 -24.22 -2.53
C MET A 196 -5.75 -25.65 -2.68
N THR A 197 -7.07 -25.79 -2.78
CA THR A 197 -7.78 -27.03 -3.15
C THR A 197 -7.49 -27.45 -4.60
N PRO A 198 -7.80 -28.70 -5.00
CA PRO A 198 -7.68 -29.13 -6.40
C PRO A 198 -8.58 -28.33 -7.36
N GLY A 199 -9.73 -27.84 -6.88
CA GLY A 199 -10.67 -27.02 -7.67
C GLY A 199 -10.10 -25.65 -7.99
N GLU A 200 -9.56 -24.94 -6.99
CA GLU A 200 -8.93 -23.63 -7.17
C GLU A 200 -7.68 -23.72 -8.07
N ARG A 201 -6.87 -24.77 -7.93
CA ARG A 201 -5.70 -24.99 -8.82
C ARG A 201 -6.13 -25.12 -10.29
N TRP A 202 -7.22 -25.83 -10.54
CA TRP A 202 -7.78 -25.97 -11.89
C TRP A 202 -8.40 -24.66 -12.38
N ASP A 203 -9.14 -23.93 -11.54
CA ASP A 203 -9.67 -22.60 -11.88
C ASP A 203 -8.56 -21.59 -12.21
N TYR A 204 -7.56 -21.43 -11.35
CA TYR A 204 -6.43 -20.53 -11.58
C TYR A 204 -5.63 -20.92 -12.83
N TYR A 205 -5.52 -22.22 -13.13
CA TYR A 205 -4.91 -22.69 -14.39
C TYR A 205 -5.76 -22.30 -15.61
N GLN A 206 -7.08 -22.48 -15.57
CA GLN A 206 -7.98 -22.00 -16.63
C GLN A 206 -7.88 -20.49 -16.82
N ARG A 207 -7.87 -19.70 -15.73
CA ARG A 207 -7.74 -18.24 -15.78
C ARG A 207 -6.44 -17.78 -16.47
N LEU A 208 -5.36 -18.55 -16.36
CA LEU A 208 -4.07 -18.26 -16.98
C LEU A 208 -3.92 -18.81 -18.42
N ASN A 209 -4.60 -19.92 -18.76
CA ASN A 209 -4.32 -20.67 -20.01
C ASN A 209 -5.52 -20.78 -20.98
N ARG A 210 -6.76 -20.54 -20.51
CA ARG A 210 -7.95 -20.55 -21.37
C ARG A 210 -8.09 -19.19 -22.04
N LYS A 211 -7.67 -19.11 -23.30
CA LYS A 211 -7.98 -17.97 -24.18
C LYS A 211 -9.47 -17.94 -24.47
N MET A 212 -10.02 -16.74 -24.56
CA MET A 212 -11.43 -16.46 -24.82
C MET A 212 -11.48 -15.40 -25.92
N ARG A 213 -12.36 -15.55 -26.90
CA ARG A 213 -12.72 -14.44 -27.81
C ARG A 213 -14.18 -14.10 -27.57
N ILE A 214 -14.49 -12.81 -27.45
CA ILE A 214 -15.86 -12.35 -27.18
C ILE A 214 -16.30 -11.30 -28.21
N GLU A 215 -17.61 -11.21 -28.42
CA GLU A 215 -18.26 -10.05 -29.01
C GLU A 215 -18.81 -9.17 -27.89
N LEU A 216 -18.74 -7.86 -28.10
CA LEU A 216 -19.15 -6.83 -27.16
C LEU A 216 -20.11 -5.87 -27.83
N ALA A 217 -21.27 -5.62 -27.22
CA ALA A 217 -22.17 -4.55 -27.61
C ALA A 217 -22.29 -3.51 -26.49
N GLU A 218 -21.95 -2.26 -26.80
CA GLU A 218 -21.81 -1.20 -25.79
C GLU A 218 -23.11 -0.47 -25.47
N VAL A 219 -23.34 -0.25 -24.17
CA VAL A 219 -24.42 0.57 -23.60
C VAL A 219 -23.81 1.62 -22.65
N PRO A 220 -23.32 2.77 -23.18
CA PRO A 220 -22.73 3.83 -22.37
C PRO A 220 -23.77 4.57 -21.52
N VAL A 221 -23.50 4.72 -20.23
CA VAL A 221 -24.38 5.36 -19.23
C VAL A 221 -24.72 6.81 -19.61
N GLN A 222 -23.78 7.51 -20.23
CA GLN A 222 -23.92 8.90 -20.69
C GLN A 222 -25.17 9.13 -21.58
N ARG A 223 -25.66 8.10 -22.27
CA ARG A 223 -26.87 8.19 -23.12
C ARG A 223 -28.16 8.38 -22.31
N PHE A 224 -28.19 7.91 -21.06
CA PHE A 224 -29.38 7.91 -20.21
C PHE A 224 -29.39 9.09 -19.23
N VAL A 225 -28.25 9.76 -19.01
CA VAL A 225 -28.11 10.98 -18.19
C VAL A 225 -29.14 12.06 -18.55
N ALA A 226 -29.45 12.24 -19.84
CA ALA A 226 -30.44 13.23 -20.29
C ALA A 226 -31.90 12.86 -19.94
N GLY A 227 -32.16 11.62 -19.51
CA GLY A 227 -33.45 11.16 -18.99
C GLY A 227 -33.56 11.22 -17.45
N VAL A 228 -32.46 11.52 -16.75
CA VAL A 228 -32.45 11.68 -15.28
C VAL A 228 -32.89 13.10 -14.93
N ALA A 229 -33.96 13.24 -14.14
CA ALA A 229 -34.41 14.52 -13.63
C ALA A 229 -33.42 15.09 -12.60
N ASP A 230 -33.30 16.41 -12.52
CA ASP A 230 -32.42 17.07 -11.54
C ASP A 230 -32.84 16.74 -10.09
N PRO A 231 -31.88 16.48 -9.17
CA PRO A 231 -32.16 16.27 -7.76
C PRO A 231 -32.57 17.58 -7.07
N ASP A 232 -33.19 17.48 -5.89
CA ASP A 232 -33.32 18.64 -5.01
C ASP A 232 -31.99 18.98 -4.30
N GLU A 233 -31.92 20.20 -3.77
CA GLU A 233 -30.72 20.72 -3.09
C GLU A 233 -30.30 19.85 -1.89
N ALA A 234 -31.25 19.25 -1.18
CA ALA A 234 -30.97 18.40 -0.02
C ALA A 234 -30.30 17.10 -0.45
N THR A 235 -30.81 16.46 -1.50
CA THR A 235 -30.25 15.25 -2.12
C THR A 235 -28.86 15.52 -2.68
N LEU A 236 -28.66 16.64 -3.38
CA LEU A 236 -27.37 17.02 -3.92
C LEU A 236 -26.35 17.33 -2.81
N THR A 237 -26.78 17.95 -1.71
CA THR A 237 -25.93 18.23 -0.54
C THR A 237 -25.53 16.94 0.18
N GLN A 238 -26.46 16.04 0.48
CA GLN A 238 -26.16 14.74 1.09
C GLN A 238 -25.23 13.89 0.22
N PHE A 239 -25.44 13.94 -1.09
CA PHE A 239 -24.58 13.25 -2.05
C PHE A 239 -23.16 13.84 -2.09
N PHE A 240 -23.02 15.17 -2.06
CA PHE A 240 -21.72 15.81 -1.90
C PHE A 240 -21.05 15.39 -0.59
N ASP A 241 -21.76 15.52 0.55
CA ASP A 241 -21.22 15.22 1.87
C ASP A 241 -20.67 13.80 1.99
N LYS A 242 -21.31 12.78 1.36
CA LYS A 242 -20.81 11.40 1.35
C LYS A 242 -19.44 11.23 0.66
N TYR A 243 -19.14 12.03 -0.36
CA TYR A 243 -17.97 11.81 -1.25
C TYR A 243 -16.95 12.97 -1.27
N LYS A 244 -17.22 14.07 -0.57
CA LYS A 244 -16.36 15.28 -0.51
C LYS A 244 -14.95 15.02 0.04
N ASP A 245 -14.80 14.03 0.92
CA ASP A 245 -13.53 13.66 1.55
C ASP A 245 -12.79 12.55 0.77
N GLN A 246 -13.36 12.07 -0.34
CA GLN A 246 -12.75 11.06 -1.21
C GLN A 246 -12.06 11.73 -2.39
N GLU A 247 -10.81 11.35 -2.67
CA GLU A 247 -10.07 11.82 -3.84
C GLU A 247 -10.69 11.27 -5.14
N GLN A 248 -10.68 12.05 -6.22
CA GLN A 248 -11.21 11.63 -7.51
C GLN A 248 -10.33 10.52 -8.15
N VAL A 249 -10.81 9.28 -8.14
CA VAL A 249 -10.16 8.12 -8.78
C VAL A 249 -10.93 7.72 -10.05
N PRO A 250 -10.38 7.93 -11.27
CA PRO A 250 -11.10 7.64 -12.52
C PRO A 250 -11.50 6.18 -12.73
N GLU A 251 -10.82 5.23 -12.08
CA GLU A 251 -11.14 3.80 -12.15
C GLU A 251 -12.30 3.39 -11.21
N SER A 252 -12.70 4.26 -10.28
CA SER A 252 -13.65 3.94 -9.21
C SER A 252 -15.11 3.96 -9.69
N PRO A 253 -15.96 3.02 -9.23
CA PRO A 253 -17.41 3.12 -9.40
C PRO A 253 -18.06 4.15 -8.46
N GLU A 254 -17.39 4.58 -7.39
CA GLU A 254 -17.83 5.69 -6.52
C GLU A 254 -17.07 6.99 -6.86
N PRO A 255 -17.73 8.16 -6.86
CA PRO A 255 -17.07 9.43 -7.15
C PRO A 255 -16.26 9.91 -5.94
N GLY A 256 -15.29 10.78 -6.20
CA GLY A 256 -14.62 11.59 -5.18
C GLY A 256 -14.59 13.04 -5.63
N PHE A 257 -14.81 13.97 -4.69
CA PHE A 257 -14.80 15.42 -4.96
C PHE A 257 -13.70 16.17 -4.22
N GLN A 258 -12.85 15.47 -3.47
CA GLN A 258 -11.69 16.08 -2.83
C GLN A 258 -10.64 16.41 -3.89
N GLU A 259 -10.18 17.66 -3.92
CA GLU A 259 -9.10 18.08 -4.80
C GLU A 259 -7.78 17.51 -4.26
N PRO A 260 -7.02 16.75 -5.07
CA PRO A 260 -5.74 16.21 -4.64
C PRO A 260 -4.73 17.33 -4.39
N LYS A 261 -3.69 17.03 -3.63
CA LYS A 261 -2.51 17.89 -3.54
C LYS A 261 -1.93 18.10 -4.96
N ARG A 262 -1.60 19.34 -5.32
CA ARG A 262 -0.95 19.68 -6.61
C ARG A 262 0.34 20.45 -6.37
N VAL A 263 1.32 20.28 -7.26
CA VAL A 263 2.62 20.96 -7.20
C VAL A 263 3.01 21.48 -8.58
N ALA A 264 3.73 22.59 -8.63
CA ALA A 264 4.47 23.02 -9.81
C ALA A 264 5.97 22.83 -9.54
N VAL A 265 6.71 22.36 -10.54
CA VAL A 265 8.13 22.02 -10.43
C VAL A 265 8.90 22.70 -11.55
N GLU A 266 10.11 23.15 -11.24
CA GLU A 266 11.11 23.48 -12.25
C GLU A 266 12.35 22.65 -12.01
N TYR A 267 12.98 22.21 -13.10
CA TYR A 267 14.15 21.37 -13.03
C TYR A 267 15.08 21.61 -14.22
N PHE A 268 16.37 21.48 -13.93
CA PHE A 268 17.41 21.29 -14.93
C PHE A 268 17.62 19.80 -15.16
N LYS A 269 17.82 19.39 -16.41
CA LYS A 269 18.19 18.02 -16.81
C LYS A 269 19.57 18.03 -17.47
N VAL A 270 20.41 17.07 -17.08
CA VAL A 270 21.67 16.73 -17.75
C VAL A 270 21.56 15.32 -18.31
N ASP A 271 21.53 15.25 -19.64
CA ASP A 271 21.60 14.03 -20.44
C ASP A 271 22.97 13.34 -20.25
N TYR A 272 22.94 12.08 -19.83
CA TYR A 272 24.11 11.28 -19.44
C TYR A 272 24.98 10.86 -20.64
N GLU A 273 24.38 10.67 -21.82
CA GLU A 273 25.12 10.39 -23.05
C GLU A 273 25.87 11.64 -23.52
N ARG A 274 25.25 12.82 -23.40
CA ARG A 274 25.82 14.12 -23.79
C ARG A 274 26.80 14.71 -22.76
N LEU A 275 26.96 14.09 -21.59
CA LEU A 275 27.84 14.56 -20.51
C LEU A 275 29.35 14.48 -20.84
N PHE A 276 29.73 13.77 -21.90
CA PHE A 276 31.13 13.48 -22.24
C PHE A 276 31.51 13.97 -23.64
N GLU A 277 32.68 14.60 -23.75
CA GLU A 277 33.20 15.08 -25.03
C GLU A 277 33.70 13.90 -25.88
N PRO A 278 33.52 13.92 -27.22
CA PRO A 278 33.99 12.84 -28.09
C PRO A 278 35.50 12.59 -27.93
N GLY A 279 35.88 11.36 -27.56
CA GLY A 279 37.28 11.00 -27.30
C GLY A 279 37.78 11.40 -25.91
N GLU A 280 36.94 11.75 -24.94
CA GLU A 280 37.33 12.02 -23.55
C GLU A 280 37.50 10.72 -22.74
N LEU A 281 36.53 9.83 -22.83
CA LEU A 281 36.49 8.54 -22.12
C LEU A 281 37.65 7.64 -22.55
N GLU A 282 37.95 7.65 -23.84
CA GLU A 282 39.03 6.93 -24.50
C GLU A 282 40.41 7.38 -24.01
N LYS A 283 40.59 8.70 -23.76
CA LYS A 283 41.83 9.25 -23.17
C LYS A 283 41.97 8.81 -21.72
N TYR A 284 40.90 8.94 -20.92
CA TYR A 284 40.92 8.52 -19.52
C TYR A 284 41.24 7.02 -19.39
N TYR A 285 40.67 6.18 -20.25
CA TYR A 285 40.98 4.75 -20.33
C TYR A 285 42.46 4.48 -20.63
N GLU A 286 43.06 5.12 -21.63
CA GLU A 286 44.48 4.93 -21.95
C GLU A 286 45.42 5.50 -20.86
N GLU A 287 45.04 6.59 -20.18
CA GLU A 287 45.79 7.15 -19.06
C GLU A 287 45.72 6.29 -17.78
N HIS A 288 44.58 5.65 -17.51
CA HIS A 288 44.32 4.84 -16.30
C HIS A 288 44.29 3.33 -16.60
N LYS A 289 44.84 2.91 -17.75
CA LYS A 289 44.78 1.53 -18.28
C LYS A 289 45.26 0.47 -17.29
N GLU A 290 46.22 0.85 -16.44
CA GLU A 290 46.78 0.00 -15.39
C GLU A 290 45.77 -0.44 -14.32
N GLU A 291 44.67 0.30 -14.14
CA GLU A 291 43.57 -0.04 -13.22
C GLU A 291 42.59 -1.07 -13.82
N PHE A 292 42.47 -1.11 -15.15
CA PHE A 292 41.47 -1.93 -15.87
C PHE A 292 42.01 -3.32 -16.23
N LYS A 293 42.56 -4.03 -15.24
CA LYS A 293 43.12 -5.38 -15.38
C LYS A 293 42.21 -6.46 -14.80
N ARG A 294 42.10 -7.59 -15.49
CA ARG A 294 41.57 -8.86 -14.98
C ARG A 294 42.64 -9.94 -15.05
N PRO A 295 42.59 -10.97 -14.19
CA PRO A 295 43.21 -12.25 -14.51
C PRO A 295 42.66 -12.72 -15.87
N ALA A 296 43.53 -13.14 -16.80
CA ALA A 296 43.08 -13.75 -18.03
C ALA A 296 42.14 -14.90 -17.73
N ALA A 297 41.00 -14.96 -18.42
CA ALA A 297 40.07 -16.05 -18.26
C ALA A 297 40.77 -17.36 -18.64
N ALA A 298 40.90 -18.28 -17.68
CA ALA A 298 41.31 -19.65 -17.99
C ALA A 298 40.29 -20.19 -19.01
N LYS A 299 40.74 -20.38 -20.25
CA LYS A 299 39.87 -20.83 -21.35
C LYS A 299 39.05 -22.02 -20.86
N PRO A 300 37.72 -22.00 -21.00
CA PRO A 300 36.91 -23.16 -20.66
C PRO A 300 37.48 -24.38 -21.38
N ALA A 301 37.91 -25.38 -20.60
CA ALA A 301 38.23 -26.67 -21.17
C ALA A 301 36.94 -27.18 -21.82
N ALA A 302 36.97 -27.35 -23.15
CA ALA A 302 35.79 -27.75 -23.88
C ALA A 302 35.28 -29.08 -23.29
N PRO A 303 34.01 -29.18 -22.86
CA PRO A 303 33.45 -30.43 -22.38
C PRO A 303 33.23 -31.36 -23.57
N GLU A 304 34.28 -32.09 -23.97
CA GLU A 304 34.12 -33.25 -24.84
C GLU A 304 33.27 -34.29 -24.11
N ALA A 305 32.00 -34.36 -24.54
CA ALA A 305 31.03 -35.44 -24.41
C ALA A 305 31.24 -36.47 -23.29
N ASP A 306 30.51 -36.30 -22.17
CA ASP A 306 29.78 -37.44 -21.55
C ASP A 306 28.66 -37.03 -20.55
N LEU A 307 27.70 -36.19 -20.98
CA LEU A 307 26.40 -36.03 -20.29
C LEU A 307 25.22 -36.10 -21.26
N LYS A 308 24.91 -37.33 -21.69
CA LYS A 308 23.75 -37.64 -22.53
C LYS A 308 22.48 -37.81 -21.67
N GLY A 309 21.93 -36.72 -21.15
CA GLY A 309 20.79 -36.78 -20.21
C GLY A 309 20.00 -35.49 -19.96
N SER A 310 19.03 -35.21 -20.85
CA SER A 310 17.78 -34.47 -20.61
C SER A 310 17.76 -33.17 -19.77
N LEU A 311 17.76 -32.02 -20.48
CA LEU A 311 16.88 -30.88 -20.17
C LEU A 311 16.17 -30.47 -21.48
N PRO A 312 14.82 -30.47 -21.56
CA PRO A 312 14.10 -30.10 -22.77
C PRO A 312 13.43 -28.71 -22.70
N GLY A 313 13.53 -27.94 -23.80
CA GLY A 313 12.51 -26.96 -24.17
C GLY A 313 12.85 -25.47 -24.03
N LEU A 314 13.97 -24.99 -24.59
CA LEU A 314 14.25 -23.54 -24.68
C LEU A 314 14.73 -23.02 -26.05
N GLU A 315 15.08 -23.89 -27.02
CA GLU A 315 15.70 -23.47 -28.28
C GLU A 315 14.77 -23.28 -29.52
N ASP A 316 13.49 -23.65 -29.47
CA ASP A 316 12.57 -23.58 -30.63
C ASP A 316 11.56 -22.40 -30.57
N MET A 317 12.06 -21.16 -30.64
CA MET A 317 11.30 -20.01 -31.19
C MET A 317 12.23 -19.02 -31.92
N PRO A 318 12.07 -18.81 -33.23
CA PRO A 318 12.88 -17.84 -33.98
C PRO A 318 12.41 -16.40 -33.72
N LEU A 319 13.30 -15.58 -33.13
CA LEU A 319 13.15 -14.12 -33.10
C LEU A 319 13.66 -13.53 -34.41
N ASP A 320 12.79 -13.49 -35.42
CA ASP A 320 13.13 -12.94 -36.74
C ASP A 320 12.99 -11.40 -36.72
N VAL A 321 14.10 -10.71 -36.46
CA VAL A 321 14.19 -9.24 -36.45
C VAL A 321 15.05 -8.82 -37.64
N PRO A 322 14.46 -8.23 -38.71
CA PRO A 322 15.22 -7.88 -39.91
C PRO A 322 16.20 -6.72 -39.64
N PRO A 323 17.48 -6.83 -40.01
CA PRO A 323 18.45 -5.76 -39.82
C PRO A 323 18.18 -4.59 -40.78
N ALA A 324 18.27 -3.36 -40.26
CA ALA A 324 18.22 -2.16 -41.09
C ALA A 324 19.60 -1.89 -41.70
N GLU A 325 19.75 -2.07 -43.02
CA GLU A 325 20.95 -1.73 -43.77
C GLU A 325 20.71 -0.55 -44.73
N ALA A 326 21.76 0.26 -44.95
CA ALA A 326 21.68 1.47 -45.76
C ALA A 326 21.71 1.18 -47.28
N ALA A 327 21.16 2.11 -48.07
CA ALA A 327 20.87 1.90 -49.49
C ALA A 327 22.10 1.74 -50.41
N PRO A 328 22.01 0.86 -51.42
CA PRO A 328 22.63 1.04 -52.72
C PRO A 328 21.60 1.50 -53.79
N ALA A 329 22.09 1.87 -54.97
CA ALA A 329 21.27 2.45 -56.05
C ALA A 329 21.17 1.56 -57.31
N ALA A 330 20.20 1.90 -58.16
CA ALA A 330 19.99 1.49 -59.56
C ALA A 330 19.38 0.09 -59.86
N THR A 331 18.29 0.12 -60.64
CA THR A 331 17.75 -0.94 -61.52
C THR A 331 18.70 -1.23 -62.71
N PRO A 332 18.49 -2.28 -63.54
CA PRO A 332 17.36 -3.23 -63.67
C PRO A 332 17.77 -4.68 -63.28
N GLU A 333 17.10 -5.81 -63.57
CA GLU A 333 16.18 -6.19 -64.67
C GLU A 333 15.34 -7.44 -64.30
N ALA A 334 14.25 -7.71 -65.04
CA ALA A 334 13.39 -8.90 -64.88
C ALA A 334 13.82 -10.03 -65.86
N PRO A 335 13.43 -11.32 -65.68
CA PRO A 335 12.04 -11.71 -65.91
C PRO A 335 11.48 -12.90 -65.08
N ALA A 336 10.16 -13.07 -65.15
CA ALA A 336 9.42 -14.31 -64.85
C ALA A 336 9.53 -15.32 -66.06
N PRO A 337 8.70 -16.39 -66.26
CA PRO A 337 7.51 -16.85 -65.52
C PRO A 337 7.30 -18.40 -65.41
N LYS A 338 6.11 -18.77 -64.88
CA LYS A 338 5.22 -19.95 -65.13
C LYS A 338 4.86 -20.71 -63.84
N THR A 339 3.60 -21.01 -63.45
CA THR A 339 2.26 -21.21 -64.08
C THR A 339 1.95 -22.62 -64.65
N GLU A 340 1.25 -23.44 -63.85
CA GLU A 340 0.17 -24.43 -64.14
C GLU A 340 -0.21 -25.09 -62.78
N ALA A 341 -1.45 -25.28 -62.27
CA ALA A 341 -2.82 -25.49 -62.79
C ALA A 341 -3.08 -26.98 -63.21
N VAL A 342 -4.22 -27.69 -62.96
CA VAL A 342 -5.66 -27.38 -62.68
C VAL A 342 -6.41 -28.57 -61.96
N LYS A 343 -7.50 -28.32 -61.19
CA LYS A 343 -8.66 -29.21 -60.73
C LYS A 343 -8.41 -30.52 -59.91
N VAL A 344 -9.10 -30.85 -58.80
CA VAL A 344 -10.56 -31.11 -58.49
C VAL A 344 -11.19 -32.38 -59.11
N GLU A 345 -11.59 -33.37 -58.28
CA GLU A 345 -12.94 -34.01 -58.27
C GLU A 345 -13.21 -34.95 -57.05
N GLU A 346 -14.50 -35.14 -56.69
CA GLU A 346 -15.10 -36.13 -55.74
C GLU A 346 -15.77 -37.28 -56.57
N PRO A 347 -16.51 -38.33 -56.10
CA PRO A 347 -17.28 -38.46 -54.83
C PRO A 347 -17.38 -39.86 -54.15
N ALA A 348 -18.23 -39.97 -53.10
CA ALA A 348 -19.31 -40.99 -52.92
C ALA A 348 -19.44 -41.72 -51.53
N LYS A 349 -20.69 -42.15 -51.21
CA LYS A 349 -21.15 -42.81 -49.96
C LYS A 349 -22.05 -44.04 -50.23
N PRO A 350 -22.18 -44.95 -49.23
CA PRO A 350 -23.48 -45.49 -48.77
C PRO A 350 -23.59 -45.53 -47.20
N VAL A 351 -24.58 -46.15 -46.53
CA VAL A 351 -26.05 -45.93 -46.48
C VAL A 351 -26.66 -46.69 -45.25
N ALA A 352 -27.74 -46.16 -44.64
CA ALA A 352 -28.63 -46.78 -43.61
C ALA A 352 -28.02 -47.02 -42.19
N GLU A 353 -28.73 -46.96 -41.04
CA GLU A 353 -30.13 -46.60 -40.66
C GLU A 353 -30.17 -46.25 -39.12
N ALA A 354 -31.23 -45.99 -38.32
CA ALA A 354 -32.71 -46.02 -38.42
C ALA A 354 -33.37 -44.96 -37.47
N LYS A 355 -34.60 -45.21 -36.95
CA LYS A 355 -35.40 -44.46 -35.94
C LYS A 355 -36.45 -45.44 -35.29
N PRO A 356 -37.35 -45.09 -34.33
CA PRO A 356 -37.84 -43.76 -33.89
C PRO A 356 -37.94 -43.50 -32.35
N ALA A 357 -38.51 -42.34 -32.03
CA ALA A 357 -38.64 -41.67 -30.73
C ALA A 357 -39.75 -42.16 -29.78
N GLU A 358 -39.76 -41.64 -28.53
CA GLU A 358 -40.99 -41.18 -27.86
C GLU A 358 -40.75 -40.06 -26.81
N LYS A 359 -41.77 -39.22 -26.52
CA LYS A 359 -41.82 -38.18 -25.45
C LYS A 359 -43.27 -37.72 -25.21
N PRO A 360 -43.74 -37.69 -23.95
CA PRO A 360 -44.42 -36.50 -23.37
C PRO A 360 -43.71 -36.05 -22.07
N GLU A 361 -43.61 -34.77 -21.67
CA GLU A 361 -44.64 -33.88 -21.06
C GLU A 361 -45.16 -34.33 -19.68
N ALA A 362 -45.48 -33.47 -18.69
CA ALA A 362 -45.13 -32.07 -18.37
C ALA A 362 -45.69 -31.71 -16.96
N LYS A 363 -45.27 -30.56 -16.37
CA LYS A 363 -45.67 -30.01 -15.04
C LYS A 363 -45.06 -30.74 -13.82
N GLY A 364 -44.83 -30.09 -12.67
CA GLY A 364 -44.81 -28.65 -12.40
C GLY A 364 -45.01 -28.26 -10.92
N ALA A 365 -44.24 -27.23 -10.49
CA ALA A 365 -44.41 -26.38 -9.30
C ALA A 365 -44.07 -26.90 -7.88
N SER A 366 -43.44 -25.97 -7.14
CA SER A 366 -43.49 -25.74 -5.68
C SER A 366 -42.39 -26.31 -4.76
N ASN A 367 -42.12 -25.52 -3.72
CA ASN A 367 -41.17 -25.70 -2.61
C ASN A 367 -41.41 -26.99 -1.82
N GLU A 368 -40.35 -27.61 -1.30
CA GLU A 368 -39.92 -27.42 0.10
C GLU A 368 -38.52 -28.02 0.33
N ALA A 369 -37.89 -27.65 1.46
CA ALA A 369 -36.64 -28.27 1.92
C ALA A 369 -36.94 -29.38 2.92
N PRO A 370 -36.07 -30.40 3.02
CA PRO A 370 -35.83 -31.03 4.31
C PRO A 370 -34.34 -31.01 4.70
N LYS A 371 -34.10 -31.04 6.02
CA LYS A 371 -32.76 -31.18 6.61
C LYS A 371 -32.34 -32.65 6.66
N SER A 372 -31.03 -32.85 6.73
CA SER A 372 -30.31 -33.90 7.48
C SER A 372 -30.86 -35.34 7.48
N ASP A 373 -30.00 -36.26 7.08
CA ASP A 373 -29.95 -37.59 7.72
C ASP A 373 -28.51 -37.90 8.15
N GLN A 374 -28.33 -38.68 9.22
CA GLN A 374 -27.01 -39.00 9.79
C GLN A 374 -26.65 -40.48 9.59
N ALA A 375 -25.47 -40.76 9.04
CA ALA A 375 -24.92 -42.12 8.98
C ALA A 375 -23.38 -42.12 9.17
N LYS A 376 -22.91 -42.92 10.13
CA LYS A 376 -21.48 -43.16 10.46
C LYS A 376 -21.39 -44.37 11.42
N PRO A 377 -20.31 -45.17 11.48
CA PRO A 377 -19.29 -45.51 10.48
C PRO A 377 -19.34 -47.01 10.07
N GLU A 378 -18.47 -47.41 9.13
CA GLU A 378 -17.81 -48.73 9.18
C GLU A 378 -16.28 -48.53 9.14
N GLU A 379 -15.54 -49.37 9.88
CA GLU A 379 -14.08 -49.53 9.75
C GLU A 379 -13.76 -50.70 8.81
N PRO A 380 -12.50 -50.82 8.32
CA PRO A 380 -11.71 -51.89 8.92
C PRO A 380 -10.20 -51.60 9.11
N LYS A 381 -9.77 -51.75 10.37
CA LYS A 381 -8.57 -52.47 10.87
C LYS A 381 -7.16 -52.15 10.33
N GLN A 382 -6.27 -51.94 11.29
CA GLN A 382 -4.82 -52.09 11.16
C GLN A 382 -4.40 -53.53 10.81
N ASP A 383 -3.18 -53.65 10.29
CA ASP A 383 -2.25 -54.71 10.69
C ASP A 383 -0.86 -54.08 10.92
N SER A 384 0.07 -54.77 11.60
CA SER A 384 1.38 -54.23 11.98
C SER A 384 2.42 -55.32 12.22
N PRO A 385 3.72 -55.04 12.00
CA PRO A 385 4.74 -55.65 12.85
C PRO A 385 5.88 -54.72 13.29
N GLU A 386 5.95 -54.55 14.61
CA GLU A 386 7.17 -54.57 15.46
C GLU A 386 8.31 -53.52 15.31
N LYS A 387 9.13 -53.49 16.37
CA LYS A 387 10.15 -52.47 16.66
C LYS A 387 11.57 -52.96 16.35
N LYS A 388 12.46 -52.02 16.03
CA LYS A 388 13.83 -52.00 16.57
C LYS A 388 14.18 -50.59 17.05
N ALA A 389 15.18 -50.50 17.93
CA ALA A 389 15.62 -49.27 18.57
C ALA A 389 17.00 -48.82 18.03
N ASP A 390 17.38 -47.60 18.43
CA ASP A 390 18.72 -47.01 18.38
C ASP A 390 19.40 -46.86 17.00
N ASP A 391 19.37 -45.64 16.46
CA ASP A 391 20.50 -44.70 16.65
C ASP A 391 20.03 -43.24 16.43
N ALA A 392 20.82 -42.25 16.87
CA ALA A 392 20.44 -40.82 16.89
C ALA A 392 21.47 -39.90 16.21
N PRO A 393 21.20 -39.43 14.97
CA PRO A 393 22.01 -38.40 14.34
C PRO A 393 21.60 -36.99 14.82
N LYS A 394 22.59 -36.13 15.10
CA LYS A 394 22.37 -34.69 15.31
C LYS A 394 21.87 -34.03 14.00
N PRO A 395 21.03 -32.98 14.07
CA PRO A 395 20.76 -32.15 12.91
C PRO A 395 22.04 -31.39 12.50
N SER A 396 22.35 -31.37 11.21
CA SER A 396 23.28 -30.43 10.60
C SER A 396 22.58 -29.11 10.31
N ASP A 397 23.29 -27.99 10.46
CA ASP A 397 22.83 -26.69 9.96
C ASP A 397 22.67 -26.72 8.43
N GLU A 398 21.50 -26.33 7.94
CA GLU A 398 21.38 -25.46 6.76
C GLU A 398 19.95 -24.91 6.59
N SER A 399 19.87 -23.66 6.15
CA SER A 399 18.77 -23.05 5.37
C SER A 399 17.32 -23.34 5.80
N ARG A 400 16.79 -22.53 6.75
CA ARG A 400 15.33 -22.45 7.00
C ARG A 400 14.78 -21.02 7.14
N ALA A 401 14.68 -20.31 6.03
CA ALA A 401 13.85 -19.12 5.89
C ALA A 401 12.64 -19.42 4.97
N GLY A 402 11.48 -18.83 5.27
CA GLY A 402 10.27 -18.91 4.44
C GLY A 402 9.23 -19.95 4.88
N ASN A 403 8.01 -19.46 5.08
CA ASN A 403 6.74 -20.19 4.98
C ASN A 403 6.54 -21.44 5.88
N ARG A 404 6.56 -21.25 7.20
CA ARG A 404 5.79 -22.07 8.17
C ARG A 404 4.84 -21.15 8.96
N PRO A 405 3.62 -21.59 9.32
CA PRO A 405 2.81 -20.86 10.31
C PRO A 405 3.54 -20.87 11.66
N LEU A 406 3.67 -19.70 12.29
CA LEU A 406 4.67 -19.48 13.34
C LEU A 406 4.32 -20.02 14.74
N PHE A 407 3.08 -20.47 14.96
CA PHE A 407 2.59 -20.90 16.26
C PHE A 407 1.93 -22.28 16.18
N GLN A 408 2.33 -23.23 17.03
CA GLN A 408 1.64 -24.50 17.18
C GLN A 408 0.30 -24.30 17.91
N LEU A 409 -0.77 -24.87 17.36
CA LEU A 409 -2.06 -25.00 18.05
C LEU A 409 -1.99 -26.13 19.08
N THR A 410 -1.65 -25.79 20.32
CA THR A 410 -1.77 -26.70 21.47
C THR A 410 -3.22 -26.77 21.93
N ALA A 411 -4.01 -27.63 21.28
CA ALA A 411 -5.35 -27.97 21.76
C ALA A 411 -5.24 -28.84 23.03
N TYR A 412 -5.45 -28.23 24.20
CA TYR A 412 -5.62 -28.98 25.45
C TYR A 412 -7.00 -29.65 25.47
N LEU A 413 -7.04 -30.92 25.06
CA LEU A 413 -8.19 -31.78 25.34
C LEU A 413 -8.10 -32.24 26.80
N ALA A 414 -8.99 -31.72 27.65
CA ALA A 414 -9.10 -32.15 29.04
C ALA A 414 -9.89 -33.47 29.11
N GLU A 415 -9.21 -34.60 28.90
CA GLU A 415 -9.80 -35.94 29.06
C GLU A 415 -9.91 -36.31 30.54
N GLU A 416 -11.03 -35.95 31.18
CA GLU A 416 -11.41 -36.54 32.47
C GLU A 416 -11.70 -38.05 32.28
N THR A 417 -10.81 -38.90 32.80
CA THR A 417 -10.98 -40.35 32.83
C THR A 417 -11.14 -40.84 34.28
N PRO A 418 -12.30 -41.44 34.66
CA PRO A 418 -12.57 -41.81 36.05
C PRO A 418 -12.33 -43.29 36.37
N ALA A 419 -11.48 -43.57 37.37
CA ALA A 419 -11.48 -44.73 38.30
C ALA A 419 -10.34 -44.51 39.32
N ASP A 420 -10.44 -44.85 40.61
CA ASP A 420 -11.01 -46.08 41.17
C ASP A 420 -11.64 -45.86 42.58
N GLN A 421 -12.11 -46.94 43.20
CA GLN A 421 -13.02 -47.00 44.36
C GLN A 421 -12.34 -46.81 45.73
N PRO A 422 -13.15 -46.47 46.75
CA PRO A 422 -13.11 -47.18 48.03
C PRO A 422 -14.47 -47.83 48.39
N ALA A 423 -14.45 -48.85 49.25
CA ALA A 423 -15.61 -49.68 49.58
C ALA A 423 -16.36 -49.30 50.88
N GLU A 424 -17.56 -49.86 50.99
CA GLU A 424 -18.53 -49.92 52.11
C GLU A 424 -18.00 -50.33 53.52
N PRO A 425 -18.81 -50.25 54.62
CA PRO A 425 -19.91 -49.32 54.95
C PRO A 425 -20.01 -48.96 56.48
N ALA A 426 -21.20 -48.47 56.92
CA ALA A 426 -21.74 -48.32 58.29
C ALA A 426 -21.40 -47.01 59.06
N GLU A 427 -22.23 -46.45 59.96
CA GLU A 427 -23.50 -46.92 60.60
C GLU A 427 -24.74 -46.00 60.32
N ASP A 428 -25.78 -46.04 61.17
CA ASP A 428 -27.20 -45.69 60.88
C ASP A 428 -27.71 -44.30 61.36
N LYS A 429 -28.92 -43.96 60.89
CA LYS A 429 -29.89 -42.84 61.11
C LYS A 429 -30.00 -42.20 62.51
N PRO A 430 -30.66 -41.00 62.68
CA PRO A 430 -31.86 -40.47 61.95
C PRO A 430 -31.84 -38.92 61.67
N LYS A 431 -32.87 -38.10 61.32
CA LYS A 431 -34.34 -38.09 60.97
C LYS A 431 -34.65 -36.66 60.41
N ASN A 432 -35.70 -36.26 59.65
CA ASN A 432 -36.77 -36.90 58.84
C ASN A 432 -37.44 -35.83 57.90
N ASP A 433 -38.37 -36.26 57.04
CA ASP A 433 -39.54 -35.57 56.43
C ASP A 433 -39.43 -34.17 55.73
N SER A 434 -39.44 -34.23 54.39
CA SER A 434 -40.31 -33.56 53.37
C SER A 434 -41.53 -32.71 53.80
N PRO A 435 -42.16 -31.86 52.92
CA PRO A 435 -42.40 -31.97 51.45
C PRO A 435 -41.94 -30.75 50.58
N ALA A 436 -41.68 -30.83 49.25
CA ALA A 436 -42.52 -31.20 48.06
C ALA A 436 -43.72 -30.24 47.85
N GLU A 437 -44.14 -29.69 46.69
CA GLU A 437 -43.93 -29.82 45.22
C GLU A 437 -44.97 -28.82 44.57
N PRO A 438 -45.27 -28.71 43.24
CA PRO A 438 -44.53 -28.96 41.97
C PRO A 438 -44.72 -27.83 40.87
N LYS A 439 -44.32 -28.16 39.62
CA LYS A 439 -44.53 -27.57 38.25
C LYS A 439 -45.95 -27.02 37.88
N PRO A 440 -46.24 -26.39 36.68
CA PRO A 440 -45.44 -26.21 35.43
C PRO A 440 -45.51 -24.83 34.67
N GLU A 441 -44.88 -24.82 33.47
CA GLU A 441 -44.93 -23.90 32.28
C GLU A 441 -46.36 -23.66 31.68
N PRO A 442 -46.63 -22.78 30.64
CA PRO A 442 -45.71 -22.30 29.57
C PRO A 442 -45.91 -20.89 28.89
N ALA A 443 -44.97 -20.57 27.98
CA ALA A 443 -45.10 -19.91 26.65
C ALA A 443 -45.66 -18.47 26.39
N ALA A 444 -44.75 -17.60 25.92
CA ALA A 444 -44.72 -16.91 24.59
C ALA A 444 -45.54 -15.63 24.23
N GLU A 445 -44.98 -14.94 23.21
CA GLU A 445 -45.51 -13.89 22.29
C GLU A 445 -45.64 -12.39 22.71
N LYS A 446 -44.97 -11.52 21.91
CA LYS A 446 -45.44 -10.23 21.29
C LYS A 446 -45.82 -9.02 22.18
N SER A 447 -45.85 -7.76 21.70
CA SER A 447 -45.18 -7.05 20.57
C SER A 447 -45.40 -5.51 20.71
N ASP A 448 -44.82 -4.74 19.77
CA ASP A 448 -45.24 -3.38 19.34
C ASP A 448 -45.03 -2.12 20.22
N THR A 449 -43.93 -1.42 19.91
CA THR A 449 -43.90 -0.15 19.13
C THR A 449 -45.01 0.90 19.29
N ALA A 450 -44.64 2.10 19.77
CA ALA A 450 -45.05 3.48 19.37
C ALA A 450 -44.60 4.45 20.50
N GLU A 451 -43.75 5.48 20.32
CA GLU A 451 -43.71 6.59 19.34
C GLU A 451 -44.75 7.70 19.59
N ALA A 452 -44.33 8.80 20.25
CA ALA A 452 -44.73 10.20 19.97
C ALA A 452 -44.07 11.21 20.93
N GLU A 453 -43.48 12.27 20.38
CA GLU A 453 -43.07 13.54 21.01
C GLU A 453 -44.24 14.57 21.02
N PRO A 454 -44.09 15.85 21.41
CA PRO A 454 -43.18 16.52 22.39
C PRO A 454 -43.97 17.48 23.36
N ALA A 455 -43.29 18.30 24.18
CA ALA A 455 -43.54 19.77 24.32
C ALA A 455 -42.88 20.49 25.54
N ASP A 456 -42.19 21.60 25.23
CA ASP A 456 -42.10 22.91 25.95
C ASP A 456 -41.37 23.16 27.31
N GLU A 457 -40.99 24.44 27.49
CA GLU A 457 -40.08 24.99 28.52
C GLU A 457 -40.64 25.12 29.97
N LYS A 458 -39.78 25.00 31.01
CA LYS A 458 -39.23 26.16 31.79
C LYS A 458 -38.45 25.86 33.10
N SER A 459 -37.29 26.53 33.23
CA SER A 459 -36.81 27.34 34.38
C SER A 459 -36.30 26.71 35.72
N ALA A 460 -35.20 27.32 36.20
CA ALA A 460 -34.74 27.57 37.59
C ALA A 460 -33.79 26.57 38.35
N GLU A 461 -32.66 27.12 38.81
CA GLU A 461 -31.71 26.56 39.80
C GLU A 461 -32.27 26.62 41.26
N PRO A 462 -31.63 25.94 42.24
CA PRO A 462 -30.68 26.68 43.09
C PRO A 462 -29.35 25.95 43.43
N LYS A 463 -28.43 26.65 44.10
CA LYS A 463 -27.02 26.29 44.35
C LYS A 463 -26.73 25.41 45.60
N PRO A 464 -25.56 24.75 45.67
CA PRO A 464 -25.01 24.06 46.86
C PRO A 464 -24.12 24.96 47.75
N ASP A 465 -23.67 24.44 48.91
CA ASP A 465 -22.79 25.11 49.89
C ASP A 465 -21.75 24.16 50.57
N GLU A 466 -20.77 24.70 51.30
CA GLU A 466 -19.50 24.04 51.73
C GLU A 466 -19.50 23.05 52.94
N PRO A 467 -18.44 22.21 53.09
CA PRO A 467 -18.05 21.53 54.34
C PRO A 467 -16.64 21.90 54.91
N LYS A 468 -16.47 21.94 56.25
CA LYS A 468 -15.19 22.04 57.05
C LYS A 468 -15.49 21.94 58.57
N PRO A 469 -14.53 22.03 59.55
CA PRO A 469 -13.03 21.97 59.55
C PRO A 469 -12.44 20.60 60.08
N VAL A 470 -11.37 20.33 60.90
CA VAL A 470 -10.53 20.99 61.97
C VAL A 470 -9.14 20.29 62.19
N GLU A 471 -8.05 21.08 62.33
CA GLU A 471 -6.78 21.02 63.16
C GLU A 471 -6.05 19.72 63.62
N GLU A 472 -4.74 19.68 64.00
CA GLU A 472 -3.49 20.50 63.81
C GLU A 472 -2.25 19.77 64.46
N LYS A 473 -0.99 20.06 64.02
CA LYS A 473 0.30 20.24 64.79
C LYS A 473 1.56 19.48 64.30
N LYS A 474 2.83 19.90 64.55
CA LYS A 474 3.51 21.24 64.54
C LYS A 474 5.04 21.15 64.81
N ALA A 475 5.88 21.93 64.10
CA ALA A 475 7.22 22.52 64.45
C ALA A 475 7.87 23.05 63.13
N ASP A 476 8.10 24.35 62.91
CA ASP A 476 9.22 25.24 63.32
C ASP A 476 10.57 24.94 62.62
N GLU A 477 11.39 25.89 62.13
CA GLU A 477 11.59 27.31 62.52
C GLU A 477 11.80 28.30 61.30
N LYS A 478 12.29 29.54 61.52
CA LYS A 478 12.40 30.73 60.61
C LYS A 478 13.83 31.35 60.72
N PRO A 479 14.28 32.47 60.06
CA PRO A 479 13.69 33.34 59.02
C PRO A 479 14.62 33.78 57.83
N ALA A 480 14.13 34.70 56.98
CA ALA A 480 14.77 35.35 55.81
C ALA A 480 15.47 36.71 56.19
N PRO A 481 15.82 37.73 55.32
CA PRO A 481 15.51 37.98 53.89
C PRO A 481 16.59 38.71 52.99
N ALA A 482 16.18 39.09 51.75
CA ALA A 482 16.59 40.29 50.97
C ALA A 482 17.96 40.33 50.22
N LYS A 483 18.17 41.10 49.11
CA LYS A 483 17.32 41.68 48.03
C LYS A 483 18.20 42.36 46.92
N GLU A 484 17.70 42.44 45.68
CA GLU A 484 17.96 43.48 44.63
C GLU A 484 19.29 43.63 43.83
N ALA A 485 19.08 43.75 42.49
CA ALA A 485 19.62 44.76 41.54
C ALA A 485 20.82 44.48 40.60
N GLU A 486 20.67 44.98 39.37
CA GLU A 486 21.62 45.01 38.23
C GLU A 486 22.76 46.05 38.42
N PRO A 487 23.76 46.11 37.52
CA PRO A 487 23.65 47.06 36.40
C PRO A 487 24.22 46.56 35.04
N LYS A 488 24.19 47.45 34.04
CA LYS A 488 24.42 47.18 32.60
C LYS A 488 25.45 48.16 32.00
N ALA A 489 25.98 47.80 30.82
CA ALA A 489 26.60 48.65 29.79
C ALA A 489 28.13 49.00 29.85
N GLU A 490 28.84 48.48 28.83
CA GLU A 490 29.55 49.26 27.79
C GLU A 490 30.89 49.98 28.08
N ALA A 491 31.99 49.42 27.53
CA ALA A 491 32.98 50.12 26.68
C ALA A 491 34.03 49.14 26.10
N ALA A 492 34.51 49.39 24.87
CA ALA A 492 35.71 48.76 24.29
C ALA A 492 36.78 49.85 24.02
N PRO A 493 38.09 49.53 23.93
CA PRO A 493 38.64 49.11 22.62
C PRO A 493 39.90 48.21 22.61
N ALA A 494 40.18 47.67 21.40
CA ALA A 494 41.49 47.33 20.84
C ALA A 494 42.33 46.12 21.33
N LYS A 495 42.98 45.49 20.34
CA LYS A 495 43.96 44.37 20.36
C LYS A 495 45.38 44.84 20.75
N PRO A 496 46.37 43.98 21.11
CA PRO A 496 46.67 42.70 20.44
C PRO A 496 47.08 41.47 21.30
N GLN A 497 47.37 40.39 20.56
CA GLN A 497 47.82 39.04 20.95
C GLN A 497 48.96 38.97 21.99
N PRO A 498 49.04 37.86 22.74
CA PRO A 498 50.00 36.81 22.36
C PRO A 498 49.36 35.46 21.99
N ALA A 499 50.13 34.56 21.37
CA ALA A 499 49.73 33.19 21.05
C ALA A 499 50.65 32.17 21.77
N GLN A 500 50.08 31.07 22.24
CA GLN A 500 50.77 29.88 22.78
C GLN A 500 49.77 28.72 22.92
N PRO A 501 50.21 27.44 22.98
CA PRO A 501 51.42 26.86 22.40
C PRO A 501 51.09 25.71 21.41
N ALA A 502 52.09 25.25 20.64
CA ALA A 502 51.97 24.03 19.85
C ALA A 502 52.15 22.77 20.73
N ALA A 503 51.52 21.65 20.36
CA ALA A 503 51.77 20.34 20.97
C ALA A 503 53.08 19.72 20.42
N PRO A 504 53.86 18.98 21.24
CA PRO A 504 55.15 18.41 20.83
C PRO A 504 55.02 17.07 20.09
N GLU A 505 56.05 16.72 19.32
CA GLU A 505 56.30 15.34 18.86
C GLU A 505 56.75 14.45 20.03
N GLU A 506 56.28 13.20 20.09
CA GLU A 506 56.98 12.12 20.80
C GLU A 506 57.34 10.97 19.84
N LYS A 507 58.58 10.48 19.94
CA LYS A 507 59.10 9.30 19.23
C LYS A 507 59.53 8.26 20.26
N PRO A 508 58.99 7.02 20.24
CA PRO A 508 59.40 5.98 21.18
C PRO A 508 60.62 5.19 20.69
N VAL A 509 61.63 5.02 21.55
CA VAL A 509 62.73 4.05 21.45
C VAL A 509 63.41 3.91 22.82
N PRO A 510 64.04 2.77 23.15
CA PRO A 510 63.73 1.39 22.74
C PRO A 510 63.64 0.42 23.95
N ALA A 511 63.35 -0.85 23.70
CA ALA A 511 63.60 -1.93 24.66
C ALA A 511 64.31 -3.09 23.95
N ALA A 512 65.49 -3.50 24.43
CA ALA A 512 66.28 -4.57 23.84
C ALA A 512 67.24 -5.23 24.86
N ALA A 513 67.05 -6.53 25.11
CA ALA A 513 68.06 -7.52 25.50
C ALA A 513 67.36 -8.89 25.67
N GLY A 514 67.79 -9.93 24.94
CA GLY A 514 67.11 -11.23 24.93
C GLY A 514 67.63 -12.16 23.85
N GLU A 515 68.96 -12.24 23.73
CA GLU A 515 69.66 -12.77 22.56
C GLU A 515 69.82 -14.30 22.58
N LYS A 516 69.58 -14.93 21.42
CA LYS A 516 70.38 -16.09 21.01
C LYS A 516 70.43 -16.28 19.49
N ALA A 517 71.64 -16.52 19.00
CA ALA A 517 71.97 -16.80 17.60
C ALA A 517 71.56 -18.25 17.19
N GLU A 518 71.69 -18.72 15.94
CA GLU A 518 72.55 -18.26 14.83
C GLU A 518 72.07 -18.81 13.46
N ALA A 519 72.92 -18.67 12.42
CA ALA A 519 72.93 -19.36 11.13
C ALA A 519 72.14 -18.74 9.96
N THR A 520 72.76 -17.77 9.29
CA THR A 520 72.47 -17.42 7.90
C THR A 520 73.12 -18.43 6.94
N SER A 521 72.34 -19.05 6.05
CA SER A 521 72.85 -19.68 4.82
C SER A 521 71.83 -19.49 3.68
N VAL A 522 72.31 -19.30 2.46
CA VAL A 522 71.51 -18.76 1.35
C VAL A 522 71.10 -19.83 0.32
N LEU A 523 70.02 -19.52 -0.40
CA LEU A 523 69.63 -19.98 -1.75
C LEU A 523 68.88 -21.31 -1.94
N SER A 524 67.72 -21.13 -2.59
CA SER A 524 67.11 -21.94 -3.67
C SER A 524 66.73 -23.40 -3.44
N GLU A 525 65.43 -23.65 -3.41
CA GLU A 525 64.77 -24.44 -4.46
C GLU A 525 63.43 -23.77 -4.83
N ASP A 526 63.05 -23.81 -6.10
CA ASP A 526 62.00 -22.94 -6.66
C ASP A 526 60.57 -23.45 -6.47
N LYS A 527 59.68 -22.51 -6.15
CA LYS A 527 58.28 -22.55 -6.58
C LYS A 527 57.89 -21.17 -7.11
N GLU A 528 58.00 -21.02 -8.43
CA GLU A 528 57.44 -19.88 -9.14
C GLU A 528 55.96 -19.73 -8.77
N LYS A 529 55.55 -18.51 -8.42
CA LYS A 529 54.12 -18.17 -8.43
C LYS A 529 53.70 -18.14 -9.90
N PHE A 530 52.85 -19.08 -10.30
CA PHE A 530 52.10 -18.96 -11.54
C PHE A 530 51.04 -17.86 -11.37
N GLU A 531 51.46 -16.61 -11.52
CA GLU A 531 50.54 -15.49 -11.70
C GLU A 531 49.94 -15.65 -13.11
N PRO A 532 48.61 -15.86 -13.25
CA PRO A 532 48.00 -15.97 -14.57
C PRO A 532 48.22 -14.64 -15.32
N PRO A 533 48.41 -14.68 -16.66
CA PRO A 533 48.63 -13.45 -17.43
C PRO A 533 47.50 -12.46 -17.15
N LEU A 534 47.84 -11.20 -16.92
CA LEU A 534 46.86 -10.14 -16.71
C LEU A 534 46.42 -9.60 -18.07
N GLU A 535 45.13 -9.65 -18.34
CA GLU A 535 44.51 -9.07 -19.53
C GLU A 535 43.85 -7.75 -19.17
N TYR A 536 44.00 -6.77 -20.05
CA TYR A 536 43.24 -5.52 -19.96
C TYR A 536 41.82 -5.77 -20.46
N TYR A 537 40.83 -5.17 -19.81
CA TYR A 537 39.50 -5.01 -20.41
C TYR A 537 39.61 -4.10 -21.65
N THR A 538 38.77 -4.30 -22.66
CA THR A 538 38.69 -3.34 -23.79
C THR A 538 38.05 -2.03 -23.33
N PHE A 539 38.24 -0.95 -24.08
CA PHE A 539 37.55 0.32 -23.81
C PHE A 539 36.03 0.14 -23.71
N ASP A 540 35.43 -0.60 -24.65
CA ASP A 540 33.98 -0.83 -24.68
C ASP A 540 33.48 -1.62 -23.45
N GLU A 541 34.29 -2.55 -22.91
CA GLU A 541 33.96 -3.28 -21.68
C GLU A 541 33.94 -2.38 -20.42
N VAL A 542 34.74 -1.31 -20.36
CA VAL A 542 34.84 -0.42 -19.18
C VAL A 542 34.26 0.98 -19.39
N LYS A 543 33.76 1.31 -20.58
CA LYS A 543 33.21 2.64 -20.93
C LYS A 543 32.18 3.12 -19.91
N SER A 544 31.17 2.28 -19.60
CA SER A 544 30.14 2.58 -18.60
C SER A 544 30.71 2.74 -17.18
N GLN A 545 31.73 1.98 -16.81
CA GLN A 545 32.42 2.11 -15.51
C GLN A 545 33.19 3.45 -15.40
N ILE A 546 33.80 3.89 -16.50
CA ILE A 546 34.50 5.18 -16.59
C ILE A 546 33.49 6.34 -16.54
N GLN A 547 32.40 6.26 -17.31
CA GLN A 547 31.31 7.26 -17.25
C GLN A 547 30.74 7.36 -15.83
N SER A 548 30.48 6.23 -15.17
CA SER A 548 29.97 6.19 -13.78
C SER A 548 30.93 6.80 -12.77
N ARG A 549 32.25 6.72 -13.02
CA ARG A 549 33.29 7.32 -12.16
C ARG A 549 33.45 8.82 -12.38
N LEU A 550 33.36 9.28 -13.64
CA LEU A 550 33.61 10.68 -14.01
C LEU A 550 32.35 11.57 -13.95
N ALA A 551 31.15 11.00 -14.09
CA ALA A 551 29.90 11.76 -14.10
C ALA A 551 29.67 12.60 -12.82
N PRO A 552 29.81 12.08 -11.58
CA PRO A 552 29.54 12.86 -10.37
C PRO A 552 30.38 14.13 -10.29
N ASP A 553 31.64 14.03 -10.67
CA ASP A 553 32.62 15.12 -10.68
C ASP A 553 32.32 16.19 -11.74
N LYS A 554 31.64 15.83 -12.83
CA LYS A 554 31.13 16.78 -13.84
C LYS A 554 29.82 17.41 -13.40
N ILE A 555 28.86 16.60 -12.95
CA ILE A 555 27.55 17.06 -12.48
C ILE A 555 27.70 18.04 -11.32
N GLU A 556 28.62 17.81 -10.37
CA GLU A 556 28.89 18.76 -9.29
C GLU A 556 29.42 20.11 -9.80
N LYS A 557 30.21 20.14 -10.90
CA LYS A 557 30.68 21.39 -11.52
C LYS A 557 29.55 22.16 -12.21
N ILE A 558 28.54 21.47 -12.73
CA ILE A 558 27.36 22.04 -13.42
C ILE A 558 26.29 22.49 -12.41
N PHE A 559 25.93 21.63 -11.46
CA PHE A 559 24.83 21.86 -10.53
C PHE A 559 25.20 22.79 -9.37
N ARG A 560 26.41 22.73 -8.82
CA ARG A 560 26.77 23.56 -7.65
C ARG A 560 26.59 25.07 -7.87
N PRO A 561 26.95 25.68 -9.03
CA PRO A 561 26.65 27.09 -9.30
C PRO A 561 25.15 27.40 -9.29
N LEU A 562 24.33 26.51 -9.88
CA LEU A 562 22.87 26.66 -10.00
C LEU A 562 22.18 26.47 -8.64
N GLU A 563 22.52 25.41 -7.92
CA GLU A 563 22.02 25.06 -6.59
C GLU A 563 22.36 26.14 -5.55
N ASN A 564 23.55 26.78 -5.65
CA ASN A 564 23.87 27.96 -4.84
C ASN A 564 22.89 29.13 -5.11
N GLN A 565 22.54 29.41 -6.36
CA GLN A 565 21.57 30.47 -6.69
C GLN A 565 20.15 30.11 -6.23
N MET A 566 19.73 28.86 -6.40
CA MET A 566 18.45 28.35 -5.89
C MET A 566 18.39 28.46 -4.36
N THR A 567 19.45 28.08 -3.66
CA THR A 567 19.56 28.19 -2.19
C THR A 567 19.51 29.66 -1.73
N LEU A 568 20.23 30.56 -2.41
CA LEU A 568 20.20 32.00 -2.10
C LEU A 568 18.80 32.60 -2.29
N TYR A 569 18.05 32.15 -3.30
CA TYR A 569 16.66 32.55 -3.51
C TYR A 569 15.73 31.99 -2.42
N HIS A 570 15.80 30.69 -2.14
CA HIS A 570 15.06 30.02 -1.04
C HIS A 570 15.26 30.73 0.30
N ASP A 571 16.51 31.00 0.67
CA ASP A 571 16.83 31.65 1.94
C ASP A 571 16.36 33.11 1.98
N ALA A 572 16.31 33.79 0.82
CA ALA A 572 15.72 35.12 0.72
C ALA A 572 14.19 35.08 0.84
N GLN A 573 13.52 34.12 0.21
CA GLN A 573 12.07 33.96 0.26
C GLN A 573 11.60 33.59 1.68
N ILE A 574 12.34 32.72 2.38
CA ILE A 574 12.09 32.42 3.80
C ILE A 574 12.26 33.66 4.69
N ARG A 575 13.23 34.55 4.41
CA ARG A 575 13.35 35.82 5.13
C ARG A 575 12.16 36.72 4.85
N TYR A 576 11.87 36.99 3.58
CA TYR A 576 10.78 37.84 3.11
C TYR A 576 9.42 37.46 3.74
N ILE A 577 9.06 36.17 3.69
CA ILE A 577 7.83 35.64 4.30
C ILE A 577 7.86 35.80 5.83
N ARG A 578 9.00 35.53 6.48
CA ARG A 578 9.13 35.64 7.94
C ARG A 578 9.13 37.09 8.46
N THR A 579 9.40 38.07 7.61
CA THR A 579 9.38 39.50 7.95
C THR A 579 8.11 40.21 7.50
N GLN A 580 7.09 39.47 7.00
CA GLN A 580 5.73 39.99 6.80
C GLN A 580 5.02 40.26 8.14
N ASP A 581 4.25 41.35 8.18
CA ASP A 581 3.28 41.64 9.25
C ASP A 581 1.90 40.97 9.01
N ASP A 582 0.97 41.13 9.95
CA ASP A 582 -0.40 40.60 9.85
C ASP A 582 -1.22 41.20 8.67
N GLU A 583 -0.71 42.25 8.00
CA GLU A 583 -1.28 42.82 6.77
C GLU A 583 -0.54 42.35 5.50
N GLY A 584 0.41 41.41 5.62
CA GLY A 584 1.19 40.82 4.53
C GLY A 584 2.35 41.68 4.02
N LYS A 585 2.72 42.76 4.73
CA LYS A 585 3.81 43.66 4.30
C LYS A 585 5.13 43.21 4.89
N SER A 586 6.08 42.85 4.03
CA SER A 586 7.44 42.54 4.46
C SER A 586 8.26 43.80 4.75
N LEU A 587 9.24 43.66 5.64
CA LEU A 587 10.32 44.65 5.84
C LEU A 587 11.44 44.51 4.79
N ASP A 588 11.51 43.36 4.10
CA ASP A 588 12.46 43.07 3.03
C ASP A 588 11.80 43.26 1.65
N GLU A 589 12.59 43.54 0.61
CA GLU A 589 12.11 43.52 -0.78
C GLU A 589 11.85 42.07 -1.23
N GLU A 590 10.78 41.85 -2.02
CA GLU A 590 10.46 40.53 -2.56
C GLU A 590 11.61 40.05 -3.48
N PRO A 591 12.20 38.87 -3.24
CA PRO A 591 13.37 38.43 -3.98
C PRO A 591 13.00 38.14 -5.44
N VAL A 592 13.84 38.60 -6.36
CA VAL A 592 13.68 38.30 -7.79
C VAL A 592 14.06 36.84 -8.04
N LYS A 593 13.12 36.06 -8.58
CA LYS A 593 13.33 34.66 -8.94
C LYS A 593 14.40 34.52 -10.04
N PRO A 594 15.34 33.54 -9.94
CA PRO A 594 16.30 33.26 -11.00
C PRO A 594 15.63 32.87 -12.33
N ASP A 595 16.19 33.34 -13.44
CA ASP A 595 15.74 32.98 -14.80
C ASP A 595 16.30 31.61 -15.21
N PHE A 596 15.47 30.57 -15.06
CA PHE A 596 15.86 29.18 -15.35
C PHE A 596 16.23 28.96 -16.82
N ALA A 597 15.55 29.60 -17.77
CA ALA A 597 15.82 29.44 -19.19
C ALA A 597 17.19 30.04 -19.55
N LYS A 598 17.51 31.21 -18.99
CA LYS A 598 18.83 31.81 -19.12
C LYS A 598 19.91 30.97 -18.44
N LEU A 599 19.69 30.50 -17.21
CA LEU A 599 20.68 29.71 -16.47
C LEU A 599 21.00 28.38 -17.14
N ALA A 600 20.00 27.70 -17.69
CA ALA A 600 20.19 26.52 -18.52
C ALA A 600 21.03 26.81 -19.77
N SER A 601 20.75 27.94 -20.44
CA SER A 601 21.52 28.39 -21.61
C SER A 601 22.97 28.76 -21.28
N GLU A 602 23.23 29.32 -20.09
CA GLU A 602 24.59 29.64 -19.62
C GLU A 602 25.36 28.38 -19.15
N ALA A 603 24.67 27.35 -18.67
CA ALA A 603 25.26 26.07 -18.25
C ALA A 603 25.35 25.01 -19.36
N GLY A 604 24.65 25.19 -20.49
CA GLY A 604 24.63 24.25 -21.62
C GLY A 604 23.72 23.03 -21.43
N ILE A 605 22.65 23.17 -20.63
CA ILE A 605 21.78 22.06 -20.19
C ILE A 605 20.30 22.33 -20.51
N GLU A 606 19.42 21.34 -20.35
CA GLU A 606 17.97 21.55 -20.52
C GLU A 606 17.35 22.11 -19.22
N ALA A 607 16.39 23.02 -19.33
CA ALA A 607 15.48 23.39 -18.22
C ALA A 607 14.02 23.20 -18.65
N LYS A 608 13.19 22.74 -17.71
CA LYS A 608 11.77 22.48 -17.90
C LYS A 608 10.98 23.02 -16.70
N THR A 609 9.79 23.54 -16.98
CA THR A 609 8.83 24.10 -16.02
C THR A 609 7.50 23.39 -16.22
N THR A 610 6.87 22.95 -15.13
CA THR A 610 5.50 22.42 -15.17
C THR A 610 4.49 23.48 -14.74
N GLU A 611 3.23 23.31 -15.16
CA GLU A 611 2.10 23.88 -14.43
C GLU A 611 1.83 23.09 -13.13
N LEU A 612 0.71 23.37 -12.46
CA LEU A 612 0.28 22.60 -11.28
C LEU A 612 -0.25 21.22 -11.70
N PHE A 613 0.37 20.16 -11.19
CA PHE A 613 -0.05 18.77 -11.41
C PHE A 613 -0.20 18.02 -10.08
N SER A 614 -1.15 17.10 -10.01
CA SER A 614 -1.27 16.09 -8.95
C SER A 614 -0.38 14.88 -9.25
N GLN A 615 -0.14 14.04 -8.24
CA GLN A 615 0.71 12.85 -8.36
C GLN A 615 0.22 11.86 -9.44
N ARG A 616 -1.09 11.85 -9.75
CA ARG A 616 -1.69 11.08 -10.84
C ARG A 616 -1.33 11.67 -12.21
N GLU A 617 -1.64 12.96 -12.41
CA GLU A 617 -1.39 13.71 -13.66
C GLU A 617 0.09 13.71 -14.07
N ALA A 618 1.02 13.52 -13.13
CA ALA A 618 2.45 13.37 -13.41
C ALA A 618 2.78 12.27 -14.45
N SER A 619 1.97 11.21 -14.50
CA SER A 619 2.12 10.10 -15.45
C SER A 619 1.67 10.50 -16.85
N ASP A 620 0.51 11.16 -16.95
CA ASP A 620 -0.09 11.59 -18.22
C ASP A 620 0.72 12.70 -18.90
N LEU A 621 1.37 13.55 -18.09
CA LEU A 621 2.33 14.57 -18.55
C LEU A 621 3.66 13.97 -19.05
N ASN A 622 3.90 12.67 -18.85
CA ASN A 622 5.12 11.94 -19.22
C ASN A 622 6.42 12.71 -18.85
N LEU A 623 6.45 13.24 -17.63
CA LEU A 623 7.60 13.98 -17.09
C LEU A 623 8.80 13.04 -16.95
N ASP A 624 9.94 13.36 -17.56
CA ASP A 624 11.14 12.53 -17.51
C ASP A 624 11.66 12.36 -16.07
N ILE A 625 11.71 13.46 -15.30
CA ILE A 625 12.04 13.47 -13.88
C ILE A 625 11.10 12.60 -13.01
N ALA A 626 9.89 12.27 -13.45
CA ALA A 626 8.94 11.46 -12.66
C ALA A 626 9.35 9.98 -12.49
N ARG A 627 10.39 9.51 -13.18
CA ARG A 627 10.99 8.18 -12.97
C ARG A 627 12.33 8.22 -12.20
N SER A 628 12.74 9.42 -11.76
CA SER A 628 13.99 9.61 -11.03
C SER A 628 13.86 9.30 -9.52
N ASN A 629 14.97 8.95 -8.90
CA ASN A 629 15.08 8.69 -7.47
C ASN A 629 15.93 9.78 -6.79
N VAL A 630 15.46 10.22 -5.63
CA VAL A 630 16.12 11.17 -4.74
C VAL A 630 16.85 10.39 -3.65
N THR A 631 18.15 10.63 -3.49
CA THR A 631 18.94 10.01 -2.41
C THR A 631 18.77 10.82 -1.13
N VAL A 632 17.99 10.30 -0.17
CA VAL A 632 17.72 10.97 1.12
C VAL A 632 18.34 10.16 2.25
N GLY A 633 19.63 10.46 2.53
CA GLY A 633 20.46 9.57 3.35
C GLY A 633 20.70 8.24 2.61
N ASP A 634 20.74 7.13 3.35
CA ASP A 634 21.05 5.80 2.79
C ASP A 634 19.88 5.12 2.05
N ARG A 635 18.81 5.86 1.71
CA ARG A 635 17.62 5.31 1.02
C ARG A 635 17.28 6.12 -0.24
N PRO A 636 17.13 5.47 -1.40
CA PRO A 636 16.47 6.08 -2.54
C PRO A 636 14.98 6.25 -2.23
N THR A 637 14.43 7.43 -2.55
CA THR A 637 13.01 7.74 -2.49
C THR A 637 12.57 8.15 -3.89
N ASP A 638 11.44 7.62 -4.35
CA ASP A 638 10.82 8.03 -5.62
C ASP A 638 10.60 9.56 -5.66
N PHE A 639 10.88 10.19 -6.82
CA PHE A 639 10.79 11.64 -6.97
C PHE A 639 9.39 12.19 -6.68
N LEU A 640 8.32 11.51 -7.12
CA LEU A 640 6.96 11.98 -6.89
C LEU A 640 6.65 11.96 -5.39
N THR A 641 6.94 10.84 -4.72
CA THR A 641 6.83 10.70 -3.27
C THR A 641 7.59 11.83 -2.55
N PHE A 642 8.83 12.10 -2.94
CA PHE A 642 9.64 13.14 -2.31
C PHE A 642 9.12 14.58 -2.55
N VAL A 643 8.72 14.93 -3.77
CA VAL A 643 8.29 16.30 -4.11
C VAL A 643 6.91 16.64 -3.54
N PHE A 644 6.02 15.64 -3.43
CA PHE A 644 4.71 15.79 -2.81
C PHE A 644 4.78 15.75 -1.28
N GLU A 645 5.51 14.82 -0.67
CA GLU A 645 5.50 14.64 0.80
C GLU A 645 6.56 15.48 1.54
N SER A 646 7.81 15.48 1.04
CA SER A 646 9.00 15.88 1.83
C SER A 646 9.64 17.21 1.45
N LEU A 647 9.49 17.66 0.19
CA LEU A 647 10.14 18.89 -0.28
C LEU A 647 9.35 20.15 0.12
N SER A 648 10.04 21.17 0.62
CA SER A 648 9.49 22.53 0.83
C SER A 648 9.52 23.35 -0.47
N GLU A 649 8.68 24.38 -0.58
CA GLU A 649 8.75 25.31 -1.72
C GLU A 649 10.14 25.98 -1.80
N PHE A 650 10.60 26.17 -3.04
CA PHE A 650 11.90 26.69 -3.46
C PHE A 650 13.14 25.98 -2.90
N ARG A 651 12.99 24.93 -2.10
CA ARG A 651 14.13 24.15 -1.63
C ARG A 651 14.72 23.35 -2.80
N PRO A 652 16.02 23.45 -3.10
CA PRO A 652 16.65 22.61 -4.11
C PRO A 652 16.70 21.14 -3.66
N GLY A 653 16.56 20.24 -4.64
CA GLY A 653 16.80 18.81 -4.52
C GLY A 653 17.50 18.27 -5.76
N ARG A 654 18.16 17.13 -5.63
CA ARG A 654 18.82 16.41 -6.74
C ARG A 654 18.26 15.00 -6.86
N SER A 655 18.10 14.50 -8.08
CA SER A 655 17.70 13.12 -8.37
C SER A 655 18.45 12.57 -9.59
N GLN A 656 18.40 11.26 -9.75
CA GLN A 656 18.92 10.55 -10.92
C GLN A 656 17.91 9.47 -11.35
N ASP A 657 17.75 9.24 -12.65
CA ASP A 657 16.89 8.15 -13.17
C ASP A 657 17.65 6.84 -13.43
N VAL A 658 16.97 5.89 -14.07
CA VAL A 658 17.50 4.55 -14.38
C VAL A 658 18.38 4.52 -15.63
N ASP A 659 18.24 5.50 -16.52
CA ASP A 659 19.04 5.63 -17.74
C ASP A 659 20.35 6.38 -17.45
N GLY A 660 20.39 7.11 -16.34
CA GLY A 660 21.57 7.73 -15.73
C GLY A 660 21.50 9.26 -15.67
N ASP A 661 20.43 9.86 -16.18
CA ASP A 661 20.28 11.31 -16.31
C ASP A 661 20.14 11.98 -14.95
N TYR A 662 20.78 13.14 -14.81
CA TYR A 662 20.85 13.88 -13.55
C TYR A 662 19.91 15.09 -13.57
N TYR A 663 19.25 15.32 -12.45
CA TYR A 663 18.25 16.35 -12.27
C TYR A 663 18.56 17.24 -11.07
N LEU A 664 18.44 18.55 -11.24
CA LEU A 664 18.47 19.56 -10.16
C LEU A 664 17.14 20.31 -10.20
N PHE A 665 16.34 20.22 -9.14
CA PHE A 665 14.94 20.62 -9.16
C PHE A 665 14.52 21.39 -7.91
N TRP A 666 13.40 22.10 -8.00
CA TRP A 666 12.67 22.64 -6.87
C TRP A 666 11.16 22.66 -7.11
N LYS A 667 10.37 22.71 -6.02
CA LYS A 667 8.92 22.96 -6.09
C LYS A 667 8.68 24.48 -6.05
N THR A 668 8.01 25.03 -7.06
CA THR A 668 7.77 26.48 -7.19
C THR A 668 6.44 26.94 -6.62
N ARG A 669 5.46 26.03 -6.51
CA ARG A 669 4.15 26.25 -5.90
C ARG A 669 3.59 24.92 -5.41
N GLN A 670 2.88 24.95 -4.30
CA GLN A 670 2.09 23.85 -3.78
C GLN A 670 0.66 24.32 -3.53
N GLU A 671 -0.30 23.52 -3.99
CA GLU A 671 -1.68 23.60 -3.55
C GLU A 671 -1.96 22.38 -2.67
N SER A 672 -2.33 22.65 -1.43
CA SER A 672 -2.68 21.59 -0.47
C SER A 672 -4.01 20.97 -0.86
N GLN A 673 -4.12 19.65 -0.67
CA GLN A 673 -5.36 18.89 -0.77
C GLN A 673 -6.50 19.61 -0.03
N ARG A 674 -7.61 19.89 -0.72
CA ARG A 674 -8.76 20.58 -0.14
C ARG A 674 -10.06 19.83 -0.44
N VAL A 675 -11.01 19.98 0.47
CA VAL A 675 -12.41 19.72 0.18
C VAL A 675 -12.99 21.03 -0.37
N PRO A 676 -13.49 21.08 -1.61
CA PRO A 676 -14.11 22.30 -2.15
C PRO A 676 -15.46 22.58 -1.49
N GLU A 677 -16.06 23.74 -1.75
CA GLU A 677 -17.46 24.00 -1.38
C GLU A 677 -18.43 23.65 -2.50
N LEU A 678 -19.59 23.07 -2.17
CA LEU A 678 -20.72 22.89 -3.10
C LEU A 678 -21.33 24.24 -3.59
N SER A 679 -20.89 25.36 -3.01
CA SER A 679 -21.19 26.72 -3.45
C SER A 679 -20.43 27.11 -4.73
N GLU A 680 -19.31 26.43 -5.05
CA GLU A 680 -18.47 26.71 -6.21
C GLU A 680 -19.14 26.19 -7.50
N PRO A 681 -19.30 27.02 -8.56
CA PRO A 681 -20.11 26.65 -9.74
C PRO A 681 -19.66 25.39 -10.47
N ASP A 682 -18.35 25.20 -10.63
CA ASP A 682 -17.78 24.06 -11.35
C ASP A 682 -17.92 22.77 -10.52
N VAL A 683 -17.73 22.87 -9.20
CA VAL A 683 -17.90 21.78 -8.23
C VAL A 683 -19.35 21.34 -8.20
N ARG A 684 -20.30 22.27 -8.10
CA ARG A 684 -21.74 21.98 -8.16
C ARG A 684 -22.13 21.25 -9.45
N THR A 685 -21.54 21.63 -10.57
CA THR A 685 -21.79 21.00 -11.88
C THR A 685 -21.21 19.58 -11.90
N MET A 686 -19.95 19.40 -11.46
CA MET A 686 -19.30 18.09 -11.32
C MET A 686 -20.10 17.13 -10.42
N VAL A 687 -20.61 17.61 -9.29
CA VAL A 687 -21.41 16.82 -8.35
C VAL A 687 -22.76 16.42 -8.96
N LEU A 688 -23.41 17.32 -9.69
CA LEU A 688 -24.67 17.05 -10.41
C LEU A 688 -24.48 16.00 -11.52
N ASP A 689 -23.44 16.13 -12.34
CA ASP A 689 -23.16 15.19 -13.42
C ASP A 689 -22.74 13.83 -12.88
N ALA A 690 -21.94 13.77 -11.81
CA ALA A 690 -21.61 12.54 -11.10
C ALA A 690 -22.86 11.87 -10.51
N TRP A 691 -23.77 12.63 -9.89
CA TRP A 691 -25.04 12.09 -9.38
C TRP A 691 -25.89 11.51 -10.51
N LYS A 692 -26.08 12.26 -11.61
CA LYS A 692 -26.85 11.79 -12.77
C LYS A 692 -26.24 10.56 -13.43
N MET A 693 -24.92 10.49 -13.54
CA MET A 693 -24.23 9.30 -14.05
C MET A 693 -24.52 8.07 -13.18
N ILE A 694 -24.61 8.21 -11.85
CA ILE A 694 -24.96 7.09 -10.98
C ILE A 694 -26.42 6.68 -11.17
N GLN A 695 -27.38 7.62 -11.19
CA GLN A 695 -28.80 7.31 -11.42
C GLN A 695 -29.05 6.70 -12.81
N ALA A 696 -28.28 7.11 -13.81
CA ALA A 696 -28.36 6.60 -15.18
C ALA A 696 -27.88 5.14 -15.32
N ARG A 697 -27.19 4.56 -14.33
CA ARG A 697 -26.72 3.16 -14.36
C ARG A 697 -27.87 2.17 -14.42
N ASP A 698 -28.97 2.40 -13.71
CA ASP A 698 -30.13 1.50 -13.71
C ASP A 698 -30.83 1.46 -15.08
N ALA A 699 -30.91 2.60 -15.76
CA ALA A 699 -31.44 2.68 -17.12
C ALA A 699 -30.51 1.98 -18.14
N ALA A 700 -29.19 2.13 -18.00
CA ALA A 700 -28.22 1.43 -18.83
C ALA A 700 -28.20 -0.09 -18.57
N GLN A 701 -28.37 -0.53 -17.32
CA GLN A 701 -28.55 -1.95 -16.97
C GLN A 701 -29.81 -2.51 -17.65
N ALA A 702 -30.95 -1.83 -17.52
CA ALA A 702 -32.21 -2.27 -18.10
C ALA A 702 -32.16 -2.38 -19.63
N GLU A 703 -31.46 -1.45 -20.30
CA GLU A 703 -31.25 -1.53 -21.76
C GLU A 703 -30.26 -2.65 -22.15
N ALA A 704 -29.18 -2.85 -21.39
CA ALA A 704 -28.27 -3.97 -21.61
C ALA A 704 -28.97 -5.33 -21.43
N ASP A 705 -29.81 -5.48 -20.41
CA ASP A 705 -30.64 -6.67 -20.21
C ASP A 705 -31.69 -6.86 -21.31
N ARG A 706 -32.29 -5.77 -21.82
CA ARG A 706 -33.18 -5.81 -22.99
C ARG A 706 -32.45 -6.32 -24.22
N LEU A 707 -31.28 -5.76 -24.53
CA LEU A 707 -30.46 -6.13 -25.69
C LEU A 707 -29.95 -7.57 -25.57
N ALA A 708 -29.45 -7.98 -24.41
CA ALA A 708 -29.06 -9.36 -24.15
C ALA A 708 -30.23 -10.34 -24.33
N SER A 709 -31.41 -9.99 -23.83
CA SER A 709 -32.62 -10.83 -23.98
C SER A 709 -33.11 -10.89 -25.44
N ALA A 710 -33.06 -9.78 -26.17
CA ALA A 710 -33.38 -9.75 -27.60
C ALA A 710 -32.40 -10.58 -28.44
N ALA A 711 -31.12 -10.58 -28.09
CA ALA A 711 -30.10 -11.38 -28.74
C ALA A 711 -30.27 -12.89 -28.45
N ARG A 712 -30.48 -13.27 -27.17
CA ARG A 712 -30.81 -14.65 -26.77
C ARG A 712 -32.03 -15.19 -27.52
N ALA A 713 -33.13 -14.42 -27.59
CA ALA A 713 -34.34 -14.82 -28.28
C ALA A 713 -34.14 -15.06 -29.80
N LYS A 714 -33.28 -14.28 -30.46
CA LYS A 714 -32.91 -14.52 -31.86
C LYS A 714 -32.04 -15.77 -32.02
N GLN A 715 -31.11 -16.01 -31.10
CA GLN A 715 -30.28 -17.22 -31.09
C GLN A 715 -31.10 -18.51 -30.88
N GLU A 716 -32.06 -18.49 -29.93
CA GLU A 716 -33.00 -19.60 -29.72
C GLU A 716 -33.85 -19.90 -30.96
N ALA A 717 -34.30 -18.86 -31.67
CA ALA A 717 -35.05 -19.02 -32.92
C ALA A 717 -34.20 -19.61 -34.06
N SER A 718 -32.92 -19.24 -34.13
CA SER A 718 -31.98 -19.70 -35.17
C SER A 718 -31.40 -21.10 -34.93
N LYS A 719 -31.28 -21.55 -33.68
CA LYS A 719 -30.66 -22.83 -33.25
C LYS A 719 -29.15 -23.00 -33.54
N GLU A 720 -28.54 -22.03 -34.21
CA GLU A 720 -27.10 -21.89 -34.41
C GLU A 720 -26.62 -20.57 -33.75
N PRO A 721 -25.33 -20.44 -33.37
CA PRO A 721 -24.85 -19.27 -32.63
C PRO A 721 -24.86 -17.98 -33.47
N VAL A 722 -25.86 -17.12 -33.28
CA VAL A 722 -26.02 -15.85 -34.00
C VAL A 722 -25.03 -14.80 -33.47
N PRO A 723 -24.21 -14.14 -34.32
CA PRO A 723 -23.36 -13.03 -33.90
C PRO A 723 -24.16 -11.85 -33.35
N LEU A 724 -23.67 -11.16 -32.30
CA LEU A 724 -24.31 -9.97 -31.72
C LEU A 724 -24.55 -8.88 -32.78
N ALA A 725 -23.63 -8.71 -33.73
CA ALA A 725 -23.78 -7.76 -34.83
C ALA A 725 -24.99 -8.06 -35.73
N THR A 726 -25.38 -9.33 -35.87
CA THR A 726 -26.60 -9.76 -36.57
C THR A 726 -27.81 -9.76 -35.65
N ALA A 727 -27.65 -10.16 -34.39
CA ALA A 727 -28.70 -10.23 -33.40
C ALA A 727 -29.21 -8.82 -33.00
N LEU A 728 -28.35 -7.82 -32.97
CA LEU A 728 -28.68 -6.43 -32.62
C LEU A 728 -28.73 -5.51 -33.86
N ALA A 729 -28.71 -6.08 -35.08
CA ALA A 729 -28.84 -5.33 -36.33
C ALA A 729 -30.14 -4.51 -36.35
N GLY A 730 -30.00 -3.18 -36.40
CA GLY A 730 -31.11 -2.22 -36.40
C GLY A 730 -31.43 -1.57 -35.05
N GLU A 731 -30.81 -2.02 -33.95
CA GLU A 731 -30.90 -1.35 -32.65
C GLU A 731 -30.12 -0.03 -32.67
N GLN A 732 -30.71 1.06 -32.15
CA GLN A 732 -30.14 2.40 -32.32
C GLN A 732 -28.96 2.66 -31.38
N GLY A 733 -27.83 3.10 -31.96
CA GLY A 733 -26.61 3.43 -31.21
C GLY A 733 -25.81 2.21 -30.71
N VAL A 734 -26.26 0.98 -30.95
CA VAL A 734 -25.53 -0.22 -30.57
C VAL A 734 -24.35 -0.43 -31.52
N SER A 735 -23.14 -0.18 -31.04
CA SER A 735 -21.91 -0.63 -31.68
C SER A 735 -21.63 -2.06 -31.24
N VAL A 736 -21.20 -2.93 -32.16
CA VAL A 736 -20.76 -4.29 -31.82
C VAL A 736 -19.34 -4.50 -32.33
N GLN A 737 -18.43 -4.87 -31.42
CA GLN A 737 -17.02 -5.17 -31.70
C GLN A 737 -16.72 -6.63 -31.35
N SER A 738 -15.66 -7.20 -31.94
CA SER A 738 -15.06 -8.47 -31.50
C SER A 738 -13.72 -8.17 -30.85
N THR A 739 -13.30 -8.98 -29.87
CA THR A 739 -11.98 -8.89 -29.25
C THR A 739 -10.97 -9.76 -29.99
N GLU A 740 -9.68 -9.54 -29.72
CA GLU A 740 -8.65 -10.57 -29.87
C GLU A 740 -8.79 -11.67 -28.79
N PRO A 741 -8.12 -12.84 -28.92
CA PRO A 741 -8.14 -13.89 -27.89
C PRO A 741 -7.33 -13.53 -26.64
N PHE A 742 -8.00 -13.33 -25.51
CA PHE A 742 -7.41 -12.91 -24.23
C PHE A 742 -7.61 -13.96 -23.11
N THR A 743 -6.78 -13.91 -22.07
CA THR A 743 -6.88 -14.72 -20.84
C THR A 743 -7.47 -13.90 -19.69
N TRP A 744 -7.71 -14.48 -18.51
CA TRP A 744 -8.21 -13.69 -17.36
C TRP A 744 -7.10 -12.76 -16.83
N PHE A 745 -5.91 -13.31 -16.61
CA PHE A 745 -4.71 -12.56 -16.24
C PHE A 745 -3.77 -12.48 -17.44
N ASP A 746 -3.04 -11.36 -17.58
CA ASP A 746 -1.92 -11.28 -18.53
C ASP A 746 -0.83 -12.27 -18.08
N PRO A 747 -0.50 -13.32 -18.87
CA PRO A 747 0.50 -14.31 -18.49
C PRO A 747 1.88 -13.70 -18.29
N THR A 748 2.18 -12.59 -18.97
CA THR A 748 3.43 -11.83 -18.83
C THR A 748 3.53 -11.22 -17.45
N SER A 749 2.47 -10.55 -16.96
CA SER A 749 2.41 -10.04 -15.59
C SER A 749 2.51 -11.12 -14.51
N ILE A 750 1.89 -12.29 -14.72
CA ILE A 750 2.01 -13.42 -13.78
C ILE A 750 3.43 -13.98 -13.75
N GLN A 751 4.06 -14.08 -14.93
CA GLN A 751 5.44 -14.53 -15.06
C GLN A 751 6.42 -13.54 -14.43
N LEU A 752 6.29 -12.23 -14.69
CA LEU A 752 7.15 -11.19 -14.11
C LEU A 752 6.98 -11.10 -12.59
N ALA A 753 5.75 -11.12 -12.08
CA ALA A 753 5.46 -11.08 -10.64
C ALA A 753 5.99 -12.32 -9.89
N MET A 754 6.07 -13.49 -10.55
CA MET A 754 6.70 -14.68 -9.97
C MET A 754 8.21 -14.49 -9.70
N TRP A 755 8.88 -13.60 -10.44
CA TRP A 755 10.27 -13.21 -10.22
C TRP A 755 10.41 -11.92 -9.37
N GLY A 756 9.29 -11.37 -8.86
CA GLY A 756 9.26 -10.14 -8.07
C GLY A 756 9.21 -8.85 -8.89
N TYR A 757 9.06 -8.92 -10.22
CA TYR A 757 8.97 -7.75 -11.08
C TYR A 757 7.52 -7.33 -11.32
N GLY A 758 7.12 -6.18 -10.75
CA GLY A 758 5.78 -5.63 -10.90
C GLY A 758 4.68 -6.46 -10.24
N SER A 759 3.43 -6.11 -10.54
CA SER A 759 2.24 -6.74 -9.98
C SER A 759 1.51 -7.60 -11.04
N PRO A 760 0.84 -8.69 -10.62
CA PRO A 760 -0.17 -9.37 -11.43
C PRO A 760 -1.25 -8.41 -11.95
N ARG A 761 -1.66 -8.55 -13.21
CA ARG A 761 -2.71 -7.73 -13.83
C ARG A 761 -3.72 -8.59 -14.59
N LEU A 762 -4.97 -8.11 -14.64
CA LEU A 762 -5.95 -8.62 -15.59
C LEU A 762 -5.44 -8.38 -17.02
N SER A 763 -5.83 -9.22 -17.98
CA SER A 763 -5.50 -8.95 -19.38
C SER A 763 -6.21 -7.69 -19.87
N MET A 764 -5.46 -6.77 -20.48
CA MET A 764 -6.04 -5.74 -21.34
C MET A 764 -6.69 -6.42 -22.54
N ILE A 765 -7.93 -6.06 -22.86
CA ILE A 765 -8.67 -6.67 -23.96
C ILE A 765 -8.57 -5.76 -25.19
N GLU A 766 -7.83 -6.21 -26.19
CA GLU A 766 -7.73 -5.56 -27.50
C GLU A 766 -8.96 -5.87 -28.36
N ILE A 767 -9.45 -4.88 -29.09
CA ILE A 767 -10.43 -5.05 -30.16
C ILE A 767 -9.74 -5.66 -31.38
N ALA A 768 -10.39 -6.65 -31.99
CA ALA A 768 -9.90 -7.29 -33.21
C ALA A 768 -10.02 -6.32 -34.39
N VAL A 769 -8.87 -5.92 -34.92
CA VAL A 769 -8.75 -5.07 -36.11
C VAL A 769 -8.51 -5.97 -37.33
N PRO A 770 -9.15 -5.72 -38.49
CA PRO A 770 -8.81 -6.45 -39.72
C PRO A 770 -7.32 -6.36 -40.03
N GLU A 771 -6.70 -7.48 -40.45
CA GLU A 771 -5.27 -7.49 -40.78
C GLU A 771 -4.93 -6.41 -41.82
N PRO A 772 -3.84 -5.64 -41.63
CA PRO A 772 -3.43 -4.62 -42.59
C PRO A 772 -3.08 -5.30 -43.91
N LYS A 773 -3.42 -4.67 -45.04
CA LYS A 773 -3.01 -5.19 -46.35
C LYS A 773 -1.49 -5.09 -46.48
N GLU A 774 -0.90 -5.94 -47.30
CA GLU A 774 0.54 -5.96 -47.55
C GLU A 774 1.06 -4.56 -47.94
N GLY A 775 1.85 -3.95 -47.04
CA GLY A 775 2.39 -2.58 -47.17
C GLY A 775 1.65 -1.48 -46.39
N GLU A 776 0.48 -1.75 -45.81
CA GLU A 776 -0.18 -0.87 -44.84
C GLU A 776 0.44 -1.07 -43.44
N LYS A 777 0.58 0.00 -42.64
CA LYS A 777 0.96 -0.15 -41.23
C LYS A 777 -0.16 -0.85 -40.46
N PRO A 778 0.14 -1.71 -39.47
CA PRO A 778 -0.86 -2.13 -38.49
C PRO A 778 -1.51 -0.89 -37.88
N ALA A 779 -2.84 -0.85 -37.84
CA ALA A 779 -3.55 0.17 -37.08
C ALA A 779 -3.37 -0.09 -35.57
N GLU A 780 -3.33 0.99 -34.80
CA GLU A 780 -3.21 0.93 -33.35
C GLU A 780 -4.45 0.22 -32.75
N ARG A 781 -4.22 -0.78 -31.91
CA ARG A 781 -5.29 -1.63 -31.37
C ARG A 781 -6.00 -0.90 -30.23
N GLU A 782 -7.25 -0.53 -30.47
CA GLU A 782 -8.14 0.01 -29.43
C GLU A 782 -8.34 -1.04 -28.33
N THR A 783 -8.27 -0.62 -27.07
CA THR A 783 -8.48 -1.51 -25.89
C THR A 783 -9.79 -1.17 -25.21
N VAL A 784 -10.51 -2.20 -24.74
CA VAL A 784 -11.78 -1.99 -24.02
C VAL A 784 -11.48 -1.33 -22.66
N PRO A 785 -12.05 -0.14 -22.36
CA PRO A 785 -11.58 0.69 -21.26
C PRO A 785 -11.97 0.16 -19.88
N LEU A 786 -10.97 0.06 -19.00
CA LEU A 786 -11.10 -0.12 -17.55
C LEU A 786 -11.96 -1.33 -17.13
N LEU A 787 -11.76 -2.48 -17.77
CA LEU A 787 -12.49 -3.71 -17.44
C LEU A 787 -12.09 -4.29 -16.08
N GLY A 788 -13.09 -4.53 -15.24
CA GLY A 788 -12.91 -4.98 -13.85
C GLY A 788 -12.92 -6.51 -13.65
N SER A 789 -12.74 -6.93 -12.40
CA SER A 789 -12.83 -8.35 -12.02
C SER A 789 -14.20 -8.94 -12.31
N ASP A 790 -15.27 -8.18 -12.07
CA ASP A 790 -16.67 -8.54 -12.29
C ASP A 790 -16.94 -8.87 -13.77
N PHE A 791 -16.34 -8.10 -14.69
CA PHE A 791 -16.41 -8.37 -16.12
C PHE A 791 -15.74 -9.71 -16.46
N MET A 792 -14.53 -9.93 -15.96
CA MET A 792 -13.78 -11.16 -16.21
C MET A 792 -14.48 -12.38 -15.60
N GLN A 793 -15.16 -12.22 -14.47
CA GLN A 793 -16.01 -13.25 -13.87
C GLN A 793 -17.25 -13.56 -14.71
N THR A 794 -17.94 -12.54 -15.24
CA THR A 794 -19.07 -12.74 -16.16
C THR A 794 -18.62 -13.43 -17.44
N ALA A 795 -17.63 -12.87 -18.16
CA ALA A 795 -17.12 -13.44 -19.40
C ALA A 795 -16.52 -14.84 -19.18
N GLY A 796 -15.82 -15.05 -18.06
CA GLY A 796 -15.26 -16.35 -17.67
C GLY A 796 -16.31 -17.42 -17.38
N GLY A 797 -17.53 -17.04 -16.99
CA GLY A 797 -18.66 -17.94 -16.72
C GLY A 797 -19.47 -18.36 -17.95
N LEU A 798 -19.32 -17.68 -19.10
CA LEU A 798 -20.06 -17.98 -20.33
C LEU A 798 -19.47 -19.20 -21.07
N GLN A 799 -20.33 -20.11 -21.54
CA GLN A 799 -19.95 -21.14 -22.51
C GLN A 799 -19.96 -20.56 -23.94
N THR A 800 -19.34 -21.26 -24.90
CA THR A 800 -19.32 -20.81 -26.30
C THR A 800 -20.74 -20.68 -26.87
N GLY A 801 -21.09 -19.46 -27.28
CA GLY A 801 -22.43 -19.07 -27.72
C GLY A 801 -23.28 -18.39 -26.64
N ASP A 802 -22.95 -18.48 -25.35
CA ASP A 802 -23.73 -17.84 -24.28
C ASP A 802 -23.61 -16.31 -24.33
N ILE A 803 -24.67 -15.63 -23.88
CA ILE A 803 -24.79 -14.18 -23.83
C ILE A 803 -25.02 -13.71 -22.38
N GLY A 804 -24.16 -12.83 -21.88
CA GLY A 804 -24.22 -12.20 -20.55
C GLY A 804 -24.30 -10.67 -20.63
N VAL A 805 -24.40 -10.03 -19.45
CA VAL A 805 -24.28 -8.57 -19.27
C VAL A 805 -23.21 -8.30 -18.21
N ALA A 806 -22.27 -7.42 -18.50
CA ALA A 806 -21.13 -7.09 -17.66
C ALA A 806 -20.88 -5.58 -17.61
N TRP A 807 -20.15 -5.10 -16.60
CA TRP A 807 -19.79 -3.69 -16.46
C TRP A 807 -18.27 -3.49 -16.51
N ASN A 808 -17.81 -2.36 -17.05
CA ASN A 808 -16.46 -1.89 -16.74
C ASN A 808 -16.35 -1.48 -15.25
N HIS A 809 -15.13 -1.42 -14.71
CA HIS A 809 -14.91 -1.18 -13.28
C HIS A 809 -15.52 0.14 -12.75
N PRO A 810 -15.44 1.27 -13.49
CA PRO A 810 -16.06 2.53 -13.08
C PRO A 810 -17.59 2.56 -13.25
N LYS A 811 -18.20 1.49 -13.77
CA LYS A 811 -19.64 1.41 -14.11
C LYS A 811 -20.11 2.60 -14.96
N THR A 812 -19.37 2.90 -16.03
CA THR A 812 -19.67 3.95 -17.02
C THR A 812 -20.16 3.38 -18.36
N VAL A 813 -19.87 2.11 -18.64
CA VAL A 813 -20.38 1.36 -19.80
C VAL A 813 -20.82 -0.04 -19.35
N ALA A 814 -22.06 -0.39 -19.67
CA ALA A 814 -22.55 -1.76 -19.62
C ALA A 814 -22.30 -2.44 -20.97
N TYR A 815 -21.90 -3.70 -20.94
CA TYR A 815 -21.54 -4.51 -22.10
C TYR A 815 -22.47 -5.72 -22.18
N VAL A 816 -23.15 -5.90 -23.30
CA VAL A 816 -23.70 -7.22 -23.66
C VAL A 816 -22.56 -8.03 -24.24
N VAL A 817 -22.23 -9.15 -23.61
CA VAL A 817 -21.07 -9.98 -23.95
C VAL A 817 -21.56 -11.30 -24.54
N ARG A 818 -21.03 -11.71 -25.70
CA ARG A 818 -21.21 -13.08 -26.24
C ARG A 818 -19.88 -13.80 -26.33
N MET A 819 -19.79 -15.02 -25.81
CA MET A 819 -18.60 -15.84 -25.95
C MET A 819 -18.53 -16.45 -27.36
N VAL A 820 -17.54 -16.05 -28.16
CA VAL A 820 -17.36 -16.51 -29.56
C VAL A 820 -16.65 -17.85 -29.61
N GLU A 821 -15.55 -18.00 -28.86
CA GLU A 821 -14.83 -19.27 -28.71
C GLU A 821 -14.03 -19.30 -27.40
N THR A 822 -13.65 -20.50 -26.96
CA THR A 822 -12.57 -20.69 -25.98
C THR A 822 -11.52 -21.65 -26.53
N ALA A 823 -10.25 -21.41 -26.21
CA ALA A 823 -9.12 -22.19 -26.72
C ALA A 823 -8.00 -22.30 -25.66
N PRO A 824 -7.28 -23.44 -25.55
CA PRO A 824 -7.57 -24.72 -26.18
C PRO A 824 -8.88 -25.35 -25.68
N ASP A 825 -9.29 -26.46 -26.29
CA ASP A 825 -10.47 -27.23 -25.86
C ASP A 825 -10.31 -27.77 -24.42
N ALA A 826 -11.44 -28.12 -23.79
CA ALA A 826 -11.47 -28.52 -22.39
C ALA A 826 -10.69 -29.82 -22.07
N GLU A 827 -10.58 -30.77 -23.02
CA GLU A 827 -9.79 -32.00 -22.79
C GLU A 827 -8.29 -31.72 -22.89
N LYS A 828 -7.86 -30.95 -23.90
CA LYS A 828 -6.48 -30.48 -24.01
C LYS A 828 -6.09 -29.64 -22.80
N LEU A 829 -6.89 -28.65 -22.42
CA LEU A 829 -6.63 -27.79 -21.26
C LEU A 829 -6.47 -28.61 -19.97
N ARG A 830 -7.30 -29.64 -19.78
CA ARG A 830 -7.20 -30.58 -18.65
C ARG A 830 -5.95 -31.48 -18.72
N LYS A 831 -5.57 -31.94 -19.90
CA LYS A 831 -4.35 -32.74 -20.12
C LYS A 831 -3.10 -31.90 -19.86
N ASP A 832 -3.08 -30.67 -20.34
CA ASP A 832 -1.99 -29.73 -20.15
C ASP A 832 -1.87 -29.39 -18.65
N PHE A 833 -2.97 -29.09 -17.94
CA PHE A 833 -2.96 -28.91 -16.48
C PHE A 833 -2.32 -30.06 -15.71
N LEU A 834 -2.62 -31.31 -16.09
CA LEU A 834 -2.08 -32.51 -15.46
C LEU A 834 -0.61 -32.81 -15.82
N SER A 835 0.02 -32.04 -16.71
CA SER A 835 1.38 -32.28 -17.21
C SER A 835 2.33 -31.08 -17.23
N SER A 836 1.84 -29.84 -17.21
CA SER A 836 2.65 -28.61 -17.37
C SER A 836 2.26 -27.44 -16.45
N ALA A 837 1.30 -27.61 -15.53
CA ALA A 837 0.91 -26.53 -14.62
C ALA A 837 2.01 -26.20 -13.58
N ASP A 838 2.62 -25.01 -13.68
CA ASP A 838 3.61 -24.54 -12.70
C ASP A 838 2.92 -24.13 -11.37
N PRO A 839 3.21 -24.81 -10.24
CA PRO A 839 2.61 -24.48 -8.95
C PRO A 839 2.91 -23.05 -8.47
N ARG A 840 3.99 -22.42 -8.95
CA ARG A 840 4.38 -21.05 -8.61
C ARG A 840 3.41 -20.05 -9.25
N GLN A 841 3.11 -20.20 -10.53
CA GLN A 841 2.14 -19.33 -11.23
C GLN A 841 0.75 -19.42 -10.60
N LEU A 842 0.31 -20.63 -10.22
CA LEU A 842 -0.94 -20.82 -9.48
C LEU A 842 -0.89 -20.16 -8.09
N SER A 843 0.24 -20.24 -7.39
CA SER A 843 0.45 -19.56 -6.10
C SER A 843 0.52 -18.02 -6.22
N THR A 844 0.96 -17.48 -7.36
CA THR A 844 0.90 -16.04 -7.65
C THR A 844 -0.57 -15.60 -7.73
N ILE A 845 -1.40 -16.29 -8.52
CA ILE A 845 -2.84 -16.01 -8.65
C ILE A 845 -3.55 -16.17 -7.29
N ALA A 846 -3.26 -17.25 -6.55
CA ALA A 846 -3.78 -17.47 -5.21
C ALA A 846 -3.44 -16.31 -4.23
N SER A 847 -2.30 -15.64 -4.41
CA SER A 847 -1.94 -14.51 -3.55
C SER A 847 -2.85 -13.31 -3.76
N ILE A 848 -3.33 -13.08 -5.00
CA ILE A 848 -4.31 -12.04 -5.33
C ILE A 848 -5.65 -12.36 -4.67
N GLU A 849 -6.14 -13.59 -4.88
CA GLU A 849 -7.44 -14.03 -4.38
C GLU A 849 -7.50 -14.07 -2.85
N ARG A 850 -6.41 -14.45 -2.16
CA ARG A 850 -6.33 -14.41 -0.69
C ARG A 850 -6.39 -12.99 -0.12
N VAL A 851 -5.81 -12.00 -0.80
CA VAL A 851 -5.94 -10.58 -0.41
C VAL A 851 -7.37 -10.07 -0.63
N ARG A 852 -8.02 -10.45 -1.75
CA ARG A 852 -9.44 -10.14 -1.98
C ARG A 852 -10.34 -10.75 -0.90
N ALA A 853 -10.16 -12.04 -0.61
CA ALA A 853 -10.93 -12.76 0.39
C ALA A 853 -10.75 -12.19 1.81
N TYR A 854 -9.54 -11.75 2.16
CA TYR A 854 -9.29 -11.05 3.43
C TYR A 854 -10.07 -9.71 3.51
N ARG A 855 -10.04 -8.89 2.46
CA ARG A 855 -10.79 -7.62 2.43
C ARG A 855 -12.30 -7.85 2.56
N GLN A 856 -12.85 -8.77 1.75
CA GLN A 856 -14.28 -9.14 1.82
C GLN A 856 -14.67 -9.69 3.20
N TRP A 857 -13.76 -10.36 3.89
CA TRP A 857 -13.99 -10.80 5.27
C TRP A 857 -14.00 -9.61 6.25
N VAL A 858 -13.09 -8.64 6.14
CA VAL A 858 -13.12 -7.40 6.95
C VAL A 858 -14.38 -6.58 6.67
N GLU A 859 -14.74 -6.36 5.40
CA GLU A 859 -16.00 -5.71 4.97
C GLU A 859 -17.23 -6.42 5.59
N SER A 860 -17.22 -7.76 5.63
CA SER A 860 -18.29 -8.53 6.29
C SER A 860 -18.29 -8.37 7.82
N LEU A 861 -17.14 -8.14 8.46
CA LEU A 861 -17.07 -7.83 9.89
C LEU A 861 -17.64 -6.44 10.18
N GLU A 862 -17.26 -5.42 9.40
CA GLU A 862 -17.78 -4.06 9.51
C GLU A 862 -19.31 -4.05 9.37
N ALA A 863 -19.83 -4.71 8.33
CA ALA A 863 -21.28 -4.88 8.14
C ALA A 863 -21.94 -5.64 9.30
N SER A 864 -21.32 -6.72 9.80
CA SER A 864 -21.87 -7.50 10.94
C SER A 864 -21.86 -6.74 12.27
N ALA A 865 -20.96 -5.76 12.42
CA ALA A 865 -20.90 -4.88 13.58
C ALA A 865 -21.91 -3.71 13.50
N GLY A 866 -22.51 -3.48 12.34
CA GLY A 866 -23.22 -2.25 12.02
C GLY A 866 -22.28 -1.04 12.16
N LEU A 867 -21.09 -1.12 11.56
CA LEU A 867 -20.07 -0.09 11.64
C LEU A 867 -20.35 1.04 10.65
N GLU A 868 -20.55 2.25 11.14
CA GLU A 868 -20.79 3.45 10.35
C GLU A 868 -19.77 4.54 10.71
N TRP A 869 -19.15 5.15 9.69
CA TRP A 869 -18.21 6.26 9.86
C TRP A 869 -18.96 7.58 9.99
N GLN A 870 -18.60 8.39 10.98
CA GLN A 870 -19.27 9.63 11.37
C GLN A 870 -18.36 10.84 11.11
N GLN A 871 -18.70 11.65 10.10
CA GLN A 871 -18.02 12.92 9.74
C GLN A 871 -18.37 14.04 10.72
#